data_AF-A0A920TB62-F1
#
_entry.id   AF-A0A920TB62-F1
#
_cell.length_a   1.000
_cell.length_b   1.000
_cell.length_c   1.000
_cell.angle_alpha   90.00
_cell.angle_beta   90.00
_cell.angle_gamma   90.00
#
_symmetry.space_group_name_H-M   'P 1'
#
loop_
_entity.id
_entity.type
_entity.pdbx_description
1 polymer ?
#
loop_
_entity_poly.entity_id
_entity_poly.type
_entity_poly.pdbx_seq_one_letter_code
_entity_poly.pdbx_strand_id
1 'polypeptide(L)'
;MTRGNRWCDRMLGRRLPLSWLVVLAGLTPIASAQAPPAEVAARLETGRKALVARIDKLKRDESINRRLVADVEVFAKAIEWAVRHKEFYAPRSGKGGSAWVGYAEKALRTGTRRAEELAAGKPSWVLRPGSTIRGYYSKVDGSVQPYAISLPAGINPRSGTRHRLHLKLHGRGGTLNELRFIAQHEGKALPKGQVFLQLDVFGRTNNAYRYAGETDVFEALADVERRFRIDNRRITLWGFSMGGAGAWHLGLHHPSRWSSVGPGAGFVDFYKYQEQTQQRPDHQHRTLSIYDVVPYALNAFNVPVCTYGGEIDKQLLASTTMVERAKRLGVPIKLLIGPGTGHRFHPDSFKEFMAFHQDHALKGRRPYPGRTEIRFVTWTVKYNVCEWLTIEEMGELYRPAIVQAARAADGTLKLRTRNVVALQVSRDVADRIEIDGVGHRLATAADGLLPGVYYQKTGKDWNVLDYDSSRNFQKNVDLNKRRNLQGPIDDAFMRPFVCVRGTGTPWAKSQADWARWTLDRFGREFDKWLRGRIRVVDDTAVSDEMIATNNLVLFGDPGSNAVMARVIQKLPVEWTREAIRVAGKSYDPATHGLSMIYPNPLNPNRYVVINSGHTFHEPDFKNSNSWLFPRLGDIAVQAFSRNKSGGYDESIKWAGLFDSAWQLADPKPKDKSESKNETGE
;
A
#
# COMPACT_ATOMS: atom_id res chain seq x y z
N MET A 1 -41.24 -58.63 -26.50
CA MET A 1 -40.55 -58.54 -25.19
C MET A 1 -40.39 -57.06 -24.83
N THR A 2 -41.06 -56.68 -23.74
CA THR A 2 -40.91 -55.49 -22.86
C THR A 2 -40.83 -54.06 -23.44
N ARG A 3 -42.02 -53.41 -23.41
CA ARG A 3 -42.41 -52.05 -22.92
C ARG A 3 -41.60 -50.83 -23.45
N GLY A 4 -42.17 -49.75 -24.00
CA GLY A 4 -43.52 -49.18 -23.90
C GLY A 4 -43.42 -47.67 -23.55
N ASN A 5 -43.51 -46.81 -24.58
CA ASN A 5 -44.23 -45.51 -24.65
C ASN A 5 -44.76 -44.90 -23.32
N ARG A 6 -44.64 -43.60 -22.98
CA ARG A 6 -45.12 -42.39 -23.70
C ARG A 6 -45.00 -41.12 -22.78
N TRP A 7 -44.90 -39.95 -23.42
CA TRP A 7 -45.54 -38.63 -23.11
C TRP A 7 -44.76 -37.44 -22.52
N CYS A 8 -44.82 -36.35 -23.29
CA CYS A 8 -44.72 -34.96 -22.89
C CYS A 8 -45.95 -34.50 -22.08
N ASP A 9 -45.70 -33.53 -21.20
CA ASP A 9 -46.36 -32.21 -21.13
C ASP A 9 -47.06 -31.82 -19.82
N ARG A 10 -46.85 -30.53 -19.46
CA ARG A 10 -47.44 -29.69 -18.38
C ARG A 10 -46.91 -29.83 -16.94
N MET A 11 -46.24 -28.78 -16.45
CA MET A 11 -46.93 -27.69 -15.73
C MET A 11 -45.99 -26.53 -15.35
N LEU A 12 -46.57 -25.33 -15.44
CA LEU A 12 -46.06 -24.03 -15.06
C LEU A 12 -45.61 -23.93 -13.59
N GLY A 13 -44.65 -23.03 -13.36
CA GLY A 13 -44.74 -22.09 -12.23
C GLY A 13 -43.86 -22.40 -11.03
N ARG A 14 -42.68 -21.78 -11.00
CA ARG A 14 -42.15 -21.04 -9.83
C ARG A 14 -40.85 -20.32 -10.20
N ARG A 15 -40.95 -19.00 -10.41
CA ARG A 15 -39.82 -18.08 -10.27
C ARG A 15 -39.47 -18.02 -8.78
N LEU A 16 -38.23 -18.37 -8.43
CA LEU A 16 -37.63 -18.12 -7.12
C LEU A 16 -36.27 -17.43 -7.34
N PRO A 17 -35.86 -16.53 -6.42
CA PRO A 17 -35.04 -15.37 -6.75
C PRO A 17 -33.55 -15.69 -6.86
N LEU A 18 -32.88 -14.88 -7.69
CA LEU A 18 -31.44 -14.70 -7.77
C LEU A 18 -30.88 -14.46 -6.36
N SER A 19 -30.34 -15.49 -5.73
CA SER A 19 -29.59 -15.39 -4.48
C SER A 19 -28.10 -15.41 -4.83
N TRP A 20 -27.42 -14.35 -4.41
CA TRP A 20 -25.99 -14.13 -4.55
C TRP A 20 -25.21 -15.25 -3.86
N LEU A 21 -24.77 -16.25 -4.62
CA LEU A 21 -23.78 -17.22 -4.16
C LEU A 21 -22.40 -16.58 -4.22
N VAL A 22 -21.99 -16.00 -3.10
CA VAL A 22 -20.58 -15.64 -2.83
C VAL A 22 -19.77 -16.94 -2.87
N VAL A 23 -18.90 -17.07 -3.86
CA VAL A 23 -17.95 -18.18 -3.96
C VAL A 23 -16.96 -18.09 -2.79
N LEU A 24 -17.18 -18.95 -1.81
CA LEU A 24 -16.28 -19.18 -0.69
C LEU A 24 -15.00 -19.84 -1.20
N ALA A 25 -13.99 -19.03 -1.50
CA ALA A 25 -12.61 -19.50 -1.58
C ALA A 25 -12.23 -20.09 -0.21
N GLY A 26 -12.27 -21.43 -0.10
CA GLY A 26 -11.76 -22.23 1.02
C GLY A 26 -11.74 -21.52 2.36
N LEU A 27 -12.91 -21.21 2.95
CA LEU A 27 -12.97 -20.79 4.34
C LEU A 27 -12.52 -21.97 5.21
N THR A 28 -11.24 -21.97 5.57
CA THR A 28 -10.87 -22.53 6.88
C THR A 28 -11.82 -21.91 7.91
N PRO A 29 -12.43 -22.70 8.82
CA PRO A 29 -13.32 -22.15 9.84
C PRO A 29 -12.61 -20.96 10.49
N ILE A 30 -13.26 -19.79 10.42
CA ILE A 30 -12.74 -18.56 11.01
C ILE A 30 -12.58 -18.87 12.49
N ALA A 31 -11.34 -18.99 12.94
CA ALA A 31 -11.09 -19.21 14.35
C ALA A 31 -11.74 -18.05 15.11
N SER A 32 -12.65 -18.37 16.02
CA SER A 32 -13.37 -17.35 16.78
C SER A 32 -12.37 -16.60 17.67
N ALA A 33 -12.30 -15.29 17.46
CA ALA A 33 -11.55 -14.39 18.32
C ALA A 33 -12.37 -14.18 19.61
N GLN A 34 -11.75 -14.41 20.77
CA GLN A 34 -12.38 -14.27 22.07
C GLN A 34 -11.52 -13.43 23.02
N ALA A 35 -12.17 -12.87 24.03
CA ALA A 35 -11.46 -12.26 25.14
C ALA A 35 -10.66 -13.34 25.89
N PRO A 36 -9.49 -13.02 26.45
CA PRO A 36 -8.85 -13.91 27.41
C PRO A 36 -9.70 -13.99 28.69
N PRO A 37 -9.53 -15.05 29.52
CA PRO A 37 -10.16 -15.09 30.84
C PRO A 37 -9.87 -13.81 31.64
N ALA A 38 -10.83 -13.35 32.45
CA ALA A 38 -10.73 -12.05 33.14
C ALA A 38 -9.47 -11.93 34.00
N GLU A 39 -9.10 -12.99 34.72
CA GLU A 39 -7.86 -13.05 35.51
C GLU A 39 -6.60 -12.92 34.63
N VAL A 40 -6.59 -13.60 33.48
CA VAL A 40 -5.50 -13.50 32.51
C VAL A 40 -5.42 -12.08 31.93
N ALA A 41 -6.56 -11.47 31.59
CA ALA A 41 -6.64 -10.10 31.10
C ALA A 41 -6.04 -9.12 32.13
N ALA A 42 -6.43 -9.24 33.41
CA ALA A 42 -5.96 -8.40 34.49
C ALA A 42 -4.45 -8.57 34.75
N ARG A 43 -3.94 -9.80 34.73
CA ARG A 43 -2.52 -10.11 34.86
C ARG A 43 -1.70 -9.55 33.71
N LEU A 44 -2.15 -9.75 32.46
CA LEU A 44 -1.48 -9.23 31.28
C LEU A 44 -1.44 -7.70 31.28
N GLU A 45 -2.54 -7.05 31.66
CA GLU A 45 -2.61 -5.59 31.73
C GLU A 45 -1.71 -5.02 32.83
N THR A 46 -1.66 -5.66 33.99
CA THR A 46 -0.75 -5.27 35.09
C THR A 46 0.71 -5.36 34.64
N GLY A 47 1.10 -6.49 34.06
CA GLY A 47 2.45 -6.67 33.52
C GLY A 47 2.78 -5.70 32.40
N ARG A 48 1.83 -5.47 31.48
CA ARG A 48 1.99 -4.52 30.38
C ARG A 48 2.19 -3.10 30.88
N LYS A 49 1.40 -2.63 31.86
CA LYS A 49 1.59 -1.31 32.48
C LYS A 49 2.98 -1.16 33.11
N ALA A 50 3.47 -2.19 33.80
CA ALA A 50 4.82 -2.20 34.35
C ALA A 50 5.92 -2.18 33.27
N LEU A 51 5.68 -2.80 32.12
CA LEU A 51 6.58 -2.73 30.97
C LEU A 51 6.54 -1.34 30.31
N VAL A 52 5.35 -0.76 30.12
CA VAL A 52 5.20 0.61 29.59
C VAL A 52 5.90 1.63 30.47
N ALA A 53 5.77 1.54 31.80
CA ALA A 53 6.49 2.43 32.72
C ALA A 53 8.02 2.35 32.57
N ARG A 54 8.57 1.16 32.29
CA ARG A 54 10.01 1.00 31.97
C ARG A 54 10.33 1.64 30.62
N ILE A 55 9.52 1.41 29.60
CA ILE A 55 9.68 2.01 28.27
C ILE A 55 9.66 3.53 28.37
N ASP A 56 8.75 4.13 29.12
CA ASP A 56 8.66 5.59 29.26
C ASP A 56 9.90 6.19 29.93
N LYS A 57 10.54 5.47 30.87
CA LYS A 57 11.86 5.86 31.39
C LYS A 57 12.92 5.81 30.30
N LEU A 58 13.00 4.71 29.54
CA LEU A 58 13.93 4.56 28.41
C LEU A 58 13.72 5.64 27.33
N LYS A 59 12.48 6.10 27.14
CA LYS A 59 12.12 7.13 26.16
C LYS A 59 12.58 8.54 26.55
N ARG A 60 12.77 8.80 27.85
CA ARG A 60 13.21 10.09 28.40
C ARG A 60 14.74 10.18 28.53
N ASP A 61 15.42 9.05 28.51
CA ASP A 61 16.87 8.99 28.53
C ASP A 61 17.43 9.24 27.12
N GLU A 62 17.99 10.43 26.91
CA GLU A 62 18.54 10.84 25.60
C GLU A 62 19.78 10.05 25.18
N SER A 63 20.46 9.37 26.12
CA SER A 63 21.60 8.51 25.80
C SER A 63 21.18 7.20 25.12
N ILE A 64 19.91 6.81 25.24
CA ILE A 64 19.37 5.57 24.71
C ILE A 64 18.89 5.77 23.27
N ASN A 65 19.44 4.97 22.36
CA ASN A 65 19.01 4.98 20.97
C ASN A 65 17.52 4.61 20.84
N ARG A 66 16.72 5.56 20.34
CA ARG A 66 15.27 5.42 20.20
C ARG A 66 14.82 4.20 19.38
N ARG A 67 15.65 3.70 18.45
CA ARG A 67 15.37 2.47 17.68
C ARG A 67 15.37 1.22 18.56
N LEU A 68 16.23 1.17 19.58
CA LEU A 68 16.26 0.05 20.52
C LEU A 68 15.07 0.07 21.46
N VAL A 69 14.54 1.26 21.79
CA VAL A 69 13.28 1.38 22.53
C VAL A 69 12.12 0.79 21.74
N ALA A 70 12.06 1.02 20.43
CA ALA A 70 11.05 0.41 19.56
C ALA A 70 11.13 -1.14 19.57
N ASP A 71 12.34 -1.73 19.65
CA ASP A 71 12.54 -3.18 19.76
C ASP A 71 11.98 -3.78 21.06
N VAL A 72 11.67 -2.94 22.06
CA VAL A 72 11.02 -3.30 23.33
C VAL A 72 9.51 -3.02 23.26
N GLU A 73 9.14 -1.85 22.75
CA GLU A 73 7.75 -1.36 22.76
C GLU A 73 6.80 -2.22 21.93
N VAL A 74 7.29 -2.87 20.86
CA VAL A 74 6.50 -3.83 20.07
C VAL A 74 5.87 -4.94 20.92
N PHE A 75 6.52 -5.38 22.00
CA PHE A 75 5.98 -6.41 22.90
C PHE A 75 4.82 -5.87 23.73
N ALA A 76 4.94 -4.64 24.24
CA ALA A 76 3.86 -3.98 24.99
C ALA A 76 2.65 -3.72 24.08
N LYS A 77 2.88 -3.24 22.87
CA LYS A 77 1.83 -3.03 21.85
C LYS A 77 1.13 -4.35 21.51
N ALA A 78 1.88 -5.42 21.29
CA ALA A 78 1.29 -6.72 20.92
C ALA A 78 0.31 -7.23 21.98
N ILE A 79 0.62 -7.06 23.27
CA ILE A 79 -0.27 -7.42 24.37
C ILE A 79 -1.50 -6.50 24.38
N GLU A 80 -1.28 -5.19 24.28
CA GLU A 80 -2.37 -4.20 24.27
C GLU A 80 -3.38 -4.47 23.16
N TRP A 81 -2.91 -4.67 21.92
CA TRP A 81 -3.78 -4.87 20.76
C TRP A 81 -4.53 -6.20 20.84
N ALA A 82 -3.87 -7.27 21.27
CA ALA A 82 -4.54 -8.57 21.43
C ALA A 82 -5.67 -8.52 22.46
N VAL A 83 -5.45 -7.87 23.62
CA VAL A 83 -6.49 -7.70 24.65
C VAL A 83 -7.60 -6.77 24.17
N ARG A 84 -7.24 -5.60 23.65
CA ARG A 84 -8.17 -4.58 23.13
C ARG A 84 -9.13 -5.16 22.11
N HIS A 85 -8.62 -5.92 21.14
CA HIS A 85 -9.42 -6.45 20.04
C HIS A 85 -9.96 -7.85 20.29
N LYS A 86 -9.77 -8.40 21.49
CA LYS A 86 -10.23 -9.74 21.88
C LYS A 86 -9.71 -10.81 20.90
N GLU A 87 -8.44 -10.72 20.53
CA GLU A 87 -7.80 -11.58 19.52
C GLU A 87 -7.02 -12.73 20.16
N PHE A 88 -7.65 -13.42 21.12
CA PHE A 88 -7.17 -14.70 21.62
C PHE A 88 -7.98 -15.79 20.92
N TYR A 89 -7.31 -16.75 20.31
CA TYR A 89 -7.97 -17.76 19.48
C TYR A 89 -7.90 -19.13 20.15
N ALA A 90 -9.01 -19.85 20.12
CA ALA A 90 -9.06 -21.23 20.61
C ALA A 90 -8.16 -22.15 19.77
N PRO A 91 -7.63 -23.24 20.36
CA PRO A 91 -6.93 -24.26 19.61
C PRO A 91 -7.86 -24.88 18.56
N ARG A 92 -7.30 -25.28 17.42
CA ARG A 92 -8.06 -25.82 16.28
C ARG A 92 -8.79 -27.13 16.64
N SER A 93 -8.28 -27.87 17.62
CA SER A 93 -8.90 -29.08 18.19
C SER A 93 -10.09 -28.80 19.11
N GLY A 94 -10.34 -27.53 19.48
CA GLY A 94 -11.32 -27.15 20.50
C GLY A 94 -10.97 -27.56 21.93
N LYS A 95 -9.87 -28.30 22.14
CA LYS A 95 -9.43 -28.81 23.44
C LYS A 95 -8.20 -28.05 23.94
N GLY A 96 -8.21 -27.65 25.21
CA GLY A 96 -7.12 -26.95 25.89
C GLY A 96 -7.21 -25.42 25.85
N GLY A 97 -6.27 -24.75 26.51
CA GLY A 97 -6.21 -23.28 26.58
C GLY A 97 -5.74 -22.62 25.27
N SER A 98 -6.03 -21.33 25.12
CA SER A 98 -5.53 -20.56 23.97
C SER A 98 -4.02 -20.39 24.02
N ALA A 99 -3.33 -20.82 22.96
CA ALA A 99 -1.88 -20.59 22.80
C ALA A 99 -1.50 -19.10 22.85
N TRP A 100 -2.45 -18.19 22.58
CA TRP A 100 -2.23 -16.74 22.64
C TRP A 100 -1.97 -16.25 24.06
N VAL A 101 -2.47 -16.94 25.08
CA VAL A 101 -2.12 -16.62 26.47
C VAL A 101 -0.61 -16.85 26.67
N GLY A 102 -0.11 -18.01 26.26
CA GLY A 102 1.33 -18.31 26.32
C GLY A 102 2.17 -17.36 25.46
N TYR A 103 1.67 -16.96 24.28
CA TYR A 103 2.34 -15.96 23.45
C TYR A 103 2.40 -14.58 24.14
N ALA A 104 1.32 -14.13 24.75
CA ALA A 104 1.25 -12.86 25.47
C ALA A 104 2.19 -12.85 26.68
N GLU A 105 2.22 -13.92 27.46
CA GLU A 105 3.12 -14.04 28.61
C GLU A 105 4.59 -14.11 28.19
N LYS A 106 4.90 -14.83 27.10
CA LYS A 106 6.26 -14.87 26.55
C LYS A 106 6.67 -13.50 25.99
N ALA A 107 5.76 -12.80 25.32
CA ALA A 107 6.00 -11.44 24.84
C ALA A 107 6.28 -10.49 26.01
N LEU A 108 5.50 -10.57 27.08
CA LEU A 108 5.69 -9.77 28.29
C LEU A 108 7.06 -10.04 28.93
N ARG A 109 7.41 -11.31 29.17
CA ARG A 109 8.73 -11.68 29.71
C ARG A 109 9.88 -11.19 28.84
N THR A 110 9.74 -11.32 27.51
CA THR A 110 10.76 -10.89 26.56
C THR A 110 10.91 -9.37 26.55
N GLY A 111 9.79 -8.64 26.51
CA GLY A 111 9.79 -7.17 26.57
C GLY A 111 10.41 -6.64 27.86
N THR A 112 10.03 -7.19 29.02
CA THR A 112 10.59 -6.82 30.32
C THR A 112 12.10 -7.05 30.38
N ARG A 113 12.55 -8.25 30.00
CA ARG A 113 13.99 -8.55 29.95
C ARG A 113 14.74 -7.59 29.03
N ARG A 114 14.20 -7.30 27.83
CA ARG A 114 14.84 -6.37 26.91
C ARG A 114 14.87 -4.94 27.44
N ALA A 115 13.83 -4.50 28.15
CA ALA A 115 13.82 -3.19 28.80
C ALA A 115 14.93 -3.08 29.86
N GLU A 116 15.12 -4.12 30.66
CA GLU A 116 16.15 -4.20 31.70
C GLU A 116 17.56 -4.26 31.10
N GLU A 117 17.77 -5.09 30.08
CA GLU A 117 19.02 -5.15 29.32
C GLU A 117 19.36 -3.81 28.64
N LEU A 118 18.36 -3.11 28.10
CA LEU A 118 18.56 -1.80 27.47
C LEU A 118 18.95 -0.73 28.49
N ALA A 119 18.25 -0.67 29.63
CA ALA A 119 18.57 0.23 30.73
C ALA A 119 19.99 -0.01 31.25
N ALA A 120 20.46 -1.27 31.26
CA ALA A 120 21.81 -1.64 31.64
C ALA A 120 22.87 -1.43 30.53
N GLY A 121 22.50 -0.90 29.36
CA GLY A 121 23.40 -0.70 28.23
C GLY A 121 23.90 -1.98 27.54
N LYS A 122 23.24 -3.13 27.77
CA LYS A 122 23.67 -4.46 27.31
C LYS A 122 22.58 -5.19 26.51
N PRO A 123 22.08 -4.64 25.39
CA PRO A 123 20.96 -5.24 24.65
C PRO A 123 21.40 -6.52 23.92
N SER A 124 21.01 -7.69 24.45
CA SER A 124 21.52 -9.00 23.99
C SER A 124 21.01 -9.45 22.61
N TRP A 125 19.94 -8.81 22.10
CA TRP A 125 19.28 -9.24 20.88
C TRP A 125 19.90 -8.65 19.61
N VAL A 126 20.63 -7.54 19.70
CA VAL A 126 20.99 -6.69 18.54
C VAL A 126 21.71 -7.47 17.44
N LEU A 127 22.68 -8.32 17.82
CA LEU A 127 23.47 -9.16 16.92
C LEU A 127 23.26 -10.66 17.16
N ARG A 128 22.19 -11.05 17.86
CA ARG A 128 21.89 -12.46 18.13
C ARG A 128 21.65 -13.20 16.81
N PRO A 129 22.42 -14.27 16.50
CA PRO A 129 22.13 -15.13 15.36
C PRO A 129 20.75 -15.78 15.50
N GLY A 130 20.10 -16.01 14.36
CA GLY A 130 18.72 -16.46 14.32
C GLY A 130 17.74 -15.35 13.98
N SER A 131 16.46 -15.70 13.98
CA SER A 131 15.35 -14.78 13.77
C SER A 131 15.01 -14.09 15.08
N THR A 132 14.90 -12.77 15.03
CA THR A 132 14.59 -11.92 16.19
C THR A 132 13.69 -10.76 15.79
N ILE A 133 12.76 -10.41 16.67
CA ILE A 133 11.84 -9.29 16.49
C ILE A 133 12.57 -7.97 16.71
N ARG A 134 12.22 -6.98 15.89
CA ARG A 134 12.62 -5.58 15.96
C ARG A 134 11.40 -4.69 15.81
N GLY A 135 11.55 -3.42 16.16
CA GLY A 135 10.52 -2.41 16.01
C GLY A 135 11.04 -1.13 15.34
N TYR A 136 10.12 -0.39 14.76
CA TYR A 136 10.32 0.99 14.31
C TYR A 136 9.03 1.79 14.54
N TYR A 137 9.13 3.12 14.59
CA TYR A 137 7.97 3.99 14.65
C TYR A 137 7.56 4.40 13.23
N SER A 138 6.34 4.05 12.84
CA SER A 138 5.81 4.38 11.52
C SER A 138 5.53 5.88 11.45
N LYS A 139 5.96 6.53 10.36
CA LYS A 139 5.70 7.96 10.14
C LYS A 139 4.24 8.23 9.79
N VAL A 140 3.49 7.21 9.37
CA VAL A 140 2.08 7.35 8.97
C VAL A 140 1.22 7.82 10.15
N ASP A 141 1.42 7.22 11.33
CA ASP A 141 0.54 7.38 12.50
C ASP A 141 1.29 7.43 13.85
N GLY A 142 2.62 7.38 13.83
CA GLY A 142 3.47 7.38 15.03
C GLY A 142 3.50 6.06 15.81
N SER A 143 2.74 5.05 15.39
CA SER A 143 2.67 3.76 16.09
C SER A 143 3.94 2.93 15.89
N VAL A 144 4.34 2.16 16.91
CA VAL A 144 5.42 1.19 16.76
C VAL A 144 4.93 -0.02 15.95
N GLN A 145 5.70 -0.47 14.97
CA GLN A 145 5.38 -1.64 14.12
C GLN A 145 6.49 -2.70 14.21
N PRO A 146 6.14 -4.00 14.30
CA PRO A 146 7.12 -5.06 14.37
C PRO A 146 7.59 -5.52 12.98
N TYR A 147 8.83 -5.97 12.90
CA TYR A 147 9.33 -6.86 11.85
C TYR A 147 10.26 -7.91 12.46
N ALA A 148 10.60 -8.95 11.71
CA ALA A 148 11.63 -9.90 12.11
C ALA A 148 12.84 -9.82 11.19
N ILE A 149 14.03 -9.90 11.78
CA ILE A 149 15.30 -10.00 11.07
C ILE A 149 15.99 -11.31 11.44
N SER A 150 16.37 -12.06 10.42
CA SER A 150 17.14 -13.28 10.53
C SER A 150 18.60 -13.00 10.23
N LEU A 151 19.47 -13.19 11.22
CA LEU A 151 20.90 -12.94 11.12
C LEU A 151 21.68 -14.25 11.12
N PRO A 152 22.51 -14.54 10.09
CA PRO A 152 23.51 -15.59 10.15
C PRO A 152 24.51 -15.36 11.30
N ALA A 153 25.26 -16.39 11.67
CA ALA A 153 26.37 -16.22 12.62
C ALA A 153 27.48 -15.33 12.01
N GLY A 154 28.22 -14.63 12.86
CA GLY A 154 29.39 -13.85 12.43
C GLY A 154 29.10 -12.49 11.79
N ILE A 155 27.86 -11.97 11.87
CA ILE A 155 27.55 -10.61 11.40
C ILE A 155 28.30 -9.58 12.26
N ASN A 156 29.20 -8.85 11.64
CA ASN A 156 29.93 -7.74 12.25
C ASN A 156 29.56 -6.42 11.54
N PRO A 157 28.75 -5.54 12.15
CA PRO A 157 28.39 -4.25 11.55
C PRO A 157 29.59 -3.33 11.25
N ARG A 158 30.76 -3.59 11.86
CA ARG A 158 31.99 -2.82 11.68
C ARG A 158 32.90 -3.34 10.55
N SER A 159 32.68 -4.55 10.03
CA SER A 159 33.62 -5.20 9.09
C SER A 159 33.64 -4.60 7.67
N GLY A 160 32.90 -3.53 7.42
CA GLY A 160 32.77 -2.95 6.08
C GLY A 160 31.85 -3.73 5.14
N THR A 161 31.65 -5.03 5.39
CA THR A 161 30.90 -5.97 4.56
C THR A 161 29.49 -5.49 4.26
N ARG A 162 29.13 -5.52 2.96
CA ARG A 162 27.75 -5.32 2.52
C ARG A 162 27.03 -6.65 2.38
N HIS A 163 25.84 -6.76 2.96
CA HIS A 163 25.06 -7.99 3.02
C HIS A 163 23.94 -8.00 1.98
N ARG A 164 23.71 -9.16 1.37
CA ARG A 164 22.49 -9.43 0.61
C ARG A 164 21.30 -9.61 1.55
N LEU A 165 20.12 -9.18 1.10
CA LEU A 165 18.88 -9.20 1.87
C LEU A 165 17.77 -9.93 1.10
N HIS A 166 17.10 -10.86 1.74
CA HIS A 166 15.86 -11.45 1.24
C HIS A 166 14.69 -10.84 2.03
N LEU A 167 13.83 -10.10 1.34
CA LEU A 167 12.60 -9.56 1.90
C LEU A 167 11.47 -10.55 1.61
N LYS A 168 10.89 -11.11 2.67
CA LYS A 168 9.81 -12.08 2.61
C LYS A 168 8.49 -11.47 3.09
N LEU A 169 7.47 -11.63 2.26
CA LEU A 169 6.09 -11.26 2.54
C LEU A 169 5.29 -12.51 2.93
N HIS A 170 4.58 -12.47 4.06
CA HIS A 170 3.77 -13.57 4.55
C HIS A 170 2.42 -13.68 3.79
N GLY A 171 1.83 -14.87 3.81
CA GLY A 171 0.48 -15.09 3.31
C GLY A 171 -0.59 -14.55 4.25
N ARG A 172 -1.85 -14.59 3.82
CA ARG A 172 -2.98 -14.19 4.67
C ARG A 172 -3.13 -15.20 5.80
N GLY A 173 -3.27 -14.72 7.03
CA GLY A 173 -3.46 -15.57 8.21
C GLY A 173 -4.68 -15.16 9.01
N GLY A 174 -5.72 -16.01 9.07
CA GLY A 174 -6.97 -15.71 9.79
C GLY A 174 -6.81 -15.49 11.30
N THR A 175 -5.68 -15.88 11.89
CA THR A 175 -5.33 -15.60 13.30
C THR A 175 -3.98 -14.90 13.45
N LEU A 176 -3.47 -14.30 12.37
CA LEU A 176 -2.24 -13.53 12.43
C LEU A 176 -2.51 -12.18 13.13
N ASN A 177 -1.86 -11.99 14.27
CA ASN A 177 -1.70 -10.71 14.96
C ASN A 177 -0.25 -10.59 15.44
N GLU A 178 0.09 -9.50 16.12
CA GLU A 178 1.45 -9.21 16.59
C GLU A 178 1.98 -10.34 17.49
N LEU A 179 1.15 -10.88 18.39
CA LEU A 179 1.55 -11.99 19.27
C LEU A 179 1.94 -13.24 18.46
N ARG A 180 1.12 -13.62 17.46
CA ARG A 180 1.42 -14.78 16.62
C ARG A 180 2.67 -14.54 15.77
N PHE A 181 2.81 -13.35 15.19
CA PHE A 181 3.98 -12.96 14.41
C PHE A 181 5.26 -13.03 15.26
N ILE A 182 5.24 -12.43 16.46
CA ILE A 182 6.34 -12.50 17.43
C ILE A 182 6.66 -13.96 17.78
N ALA A 183 5.66 -14.79 18.08
CA ALA A 183 5.87 -16.19 18.43
C ALA A 183 6.49 -17.03 17.29
N GLN A 184 6.18 -16.68 16.03
CA GLN A 184 6.72 -17.33 14.84
C GLN A 184 8.18 -16.99 14.57
N HIS A 185 8.67 -15.84 15.07
CA HIS A 185 9.99 -15.32 14.70
C HIS A 185 10.96 -15.16 15.87
N GLU A 186 10.51 -14.76 17.06
CA GLU A 186 11.40 -14.41 18.17
C GLU A 186 12.16 -15.63 18.71
N GLY A 187 13.50 -15.58 18.59
CA GLY A 187 14.40 -16.60 19.10
C GLY A 187 14.37 -17.90 18.29
N LYS A 188 13.94 -17.86 17.03
CA LYS A 188 13.96 -19.04 16.16
C LYS A 188 15.32 -19.22 15.49
N ALA A 189 15.74 -20.47 15.37
CA ALA A 189 16.92 -20.82 14.59
C ALA A 189 16.68 -20.56 13.11
N LEU A 190 17.76 -20.30 12.37
CA LEU A 190 17.69 -20.21 10.92
C LEU A 190 17.51 -21.60 10.28
N PRO A 191 16.86 -21.67 9.12
CA PRO A 191 16.98 -22.83 8.24
C PRO A 191 18.45 -23.20 7.99
N LYS A 192 18.75 -24.51 7.93
CA LYS A 192 20.10 -25.00 7.65
C LYS A 192 20.62 -24.40 6.34
N GLY A 193 21.86 -23.89 6.36
CA GLY A 193 22.52 -23.33 5.17
C GLY A 193 22.14 -21.89 4.80
N GLN A 194 21.28 -21.21 5.55
CA GLN A 194 21.01 -19.79 5.30
C GLN A 194 22.24 -18.93 5.61
N VAL A 195 22.76 -18.24 4.58
CA VAL A 195 23.92 -17.32 4.69
C VAL A 195 23.58 -15.87 4.29
N PHE A 196 22.30 -15.53 4.23
CA PHE A 196 21.79 -14.18 3.92
C PHE A 196 20.97 -13.61 5.08
N LEU A 197 20.88 -12.27 5.13
CA LEU A 197 19.91 -11.60 5.98
C LEU A 197 18.52 -11.80 5.40
N GLN A 198 17.54 -12.10 6.25
CA GLN A 198 16.13 -12.15 5.83
C GLN A 198 15.29 -11.18 6.67
N LEU A 199 14.56 -10.31 6.00
CA LEU A 199 13.55 -9.44 6.57
C LEU A 199 12.17 -10.06 6.34
N ASP A 200 11.49 -10.45 7.42
CA ASP A 200 10.07 -10.83 7.38
C ASP A 200 9.25 -9.64 7.90
N VAL A 201 8.36 -9.13 7.06
CA VAL A 201 7.58 -7.91 7.34
C VAL A 201 6.21 -8.27 7.91
N PHE A 202 5.77 -7.60 8.98
CA PHE A 202 4.42 -7.77 9.54
C PHE A 202 3.33 -7.15 8.65
N GLY A 203 3.65 -6.06 7.93
CA GLY A 203 2.83 -5.51 6.85
C GLY A 203 1.50 -4.96 7.34
N ARG A 204 1.38 -4.66 8.64
CA ARG A 204 0.11 -4.36 9.32
C ARG A 204 -0.96 -5.44 9.08
N THR A 205 -0.56 -6.71 9.14
CA THR A 205 -1.41 -7.91 9.00
C THR A 205 -1.92 -8.19 7.58
N ASN A 206 -3.23 -8.34 7.41
CA ASN A 206 -3.87 -8.89 6.22
C ASN A 206 -4.43 -7.77 5.34
N ASN A 207 -3.56 -7.02 4.66
CA ASN A 207 -3.95 -5.94 3.74
C ASN A 207 -3.32 -6.06 2.33
N ALA A 208 -2.69 -7.21 2.04
CA ALA A 208 -1.94 -7.47 0.80
C ALA A 208 -0.87 -6.43 0.46
N TYR A 209 -0.28 -5.80 1.48
CA TYR A 209 0.79 -4.80 1.31
C TYR A 209 0.35 -3.62 0.46
N ARG A 210 -0.94 -3.25 0.56
CA ARG A 210 -1.52 -2.05 -0.03
C ARG A 210 -1.57 -0.92 1.00
N TYR A 211 -1.59 0.32 0.54
CA TYR A 211 -1.69 1.52 1.39
C TYR A 211 -0.66 1.54 2.53
N ALA A 212 -1.09 1.74 3.78
CA ALA A 212 -0.17 1.72 4.92
C ALA A 212 0.63 0.41 5.04
N GLY A 213 0.13 -0.72 4.51
CA GLY A 213 0.88 -1.98 4.43
C GLY A 213 2.06 -1.94 3.46
N GLU A 214 1.96 -1.18 2.37
CA GLU A 214 3.11 -0.90 1.48
C GLU A 214 4.13 -0.04 2.21
N THR A 215 3.67 1.04 2.84
CA THR A 215 4.54 1.94 3.60
C THR A 215 5.27 1.16 4.69
N ASP A 216 4.59 0.22 5.38
CA ASP A 216 5.18 -0.67 6.39
C ASP A 216 6.36 -1.50 5.85
N VAL A 217 6.26 -2.00 4.62
CA VAL A 217 7.37 -2.75 3.98
C VAL A 217 8.59 -1.86 3.77
N PHE A 218 8.39 -0.66 3.23
CA PHE A 218 9.51 0.24 2.97
C PHE A 218 10.08 0.90 4.24
N GLU A 219 9.27 1.12 5.28
CA GLU A 219 9.76 1.60 6.58
C GLU A 219 10.54 0.52 7.32
N ALA A 220 10.09 -0.74 7.29
CA ALA A 220 10.84 -1.87 7.84
C ALA A 220 12.18 -2.07 7.10
N LEU A 221 12.18 -2.01 5.76
CA LEU A 221 13.40 -2.07 4.96
C LEU A 221 14.36 -0.94 5.30
N ALA A 222 13.86 0.30 5.39
CA ALA A 222 14.67 1.46 5.74
C ALA A 222 15.28 1.36 7.15
N ASP A 223 14.56 0.78 8.12
CA ASP A 223 15.13 0.53 9.45
C ASP A 223 16.22 -0.55 9.42
N VAL A 224 16.04 -1.62 8.63
CA VAL A 224 17.08 -2.64 8.41
C VAL A 224 18.33 -2.05 7.76
N GLU A 225 18.19 -1.22 6.72
CA GLU A 225 19.30 -0.53 6.03
C GLU A 225 20.08 0.42 6.96
N ARG A 226 19.44 0.97 8.00
CA ARG A 226 20.12 1.78 9.03
C ARG A 226 20.83 0.96 10.10
N ARG A 227 20.48 -0.32 10.24
CA ARG A 227 21.07 -1.24 11.23
C ARG A 227 22.19 -2.08 10.64
N PHE A 228 22.09 -2.42 9.36
CA PHE A 228 23.00 -3.29 8.65
C PHE A 228 23.39 -2.66 7.32
N ARG A 229 24.65 -2.84 6.92
CA ARG A 229 25.13 -2.42 5.60
C ARG A 229 24.53 -3.33 4.53
N ILE A 230 23.33 -3.02 4.06
CA ILE A 230 22.69 -3.77 2.98
C ILE A 230 23.31 -3.35 1.64
N ASP A 231 23.48 -4.31 0.74
CA ASP A 231 23.79 -4.04 -0.66
C ASP A 231 22.47 -3.85 -1.42
N ASN A 232 22.17 -2.61 -1.79
CA ASN A 232 20.93 -2.23 -2.47
C ASN A 232 20.78 -2.85 -3.87
N ARG A 233 21.83 -3.49 -4.41
CA ARG A 233 21.76 -4.27 -5.65
C ARG A 233 21.38 -5.73 -5.41
N ARG A 234 21.43 -6.21 -4.17
CA ARG A 234 21.24 -7.61 -3.77
C ARG A 234 20.07 -7.78 -2.80
N ILE A 235 18.97 -7.07 -3.07
CA ILE A 235 17.71 -7.19 -2.34
C ILE A 235 16.73 -8.02 -3.18
N THR A 236 16.40 -9.22 -2.71
CA THR A 236 15.38 -10.08 -3.33
C THR A 236 14.04 -9.88 -2.63
N LEU A 237 12.95 -9.77 -3.39
CA LEU A 237 11.58 -9.72 -2.87
C LEU A 237 10.83 -11.00 -3.20
N TRP A 238 10.19 -11.65 -2.23
CA TRP A 238 9.34 -12.81 -2.52
C TRP A 238 8.23 -13.02 -1.47
N GLY A 239 7.22 -13.80 -1.82
CA GLY A 239 6.15 -14.19 -0.89
C GLY A 239 5.20 -15.23 -1.47
N PHE A 240 4.29 -15.74 -0.65
CA PHE A 240 3.30 -16.75 -1.03
C PHE A 240 1.87 -16.29 -0.70
N SER A 241 0.88 -16.62 -1.54
CA SER A 241 -0.53 -16.23 -1.36
C SER A 241 -0.69 -14.71 -1.35
N MET A 242 -1.22 -14.13 -0.27
CA MET A 242 -1.20 -12.67 -0.05
C MET A 242 0.21 -12.06 -0.21
N GLY A 243 1.25 -12.76 0.25
CA GLY A 243 2.64 -12.35 0.05
C GLY A 243 3.09 -12.44 -1.40
N GLY A 244 2.52 -13.35 -2.18
CA GLY A 244 2.72 -13.43 -3.63
C GLY A 244 2.07 -12.25 -4.35
N ALA A 245 0.86 -11.85 -3.94
CA ALA A 245 0.20 -10.65 -4.45
C ALA A 245 1.00 -9.37 -4.11
N GLY A 246 1.54 -9.30 -2.88
CA GLY A 246 2.46 -8.24 -2.48
C GLY A 246 3.78 -8.24 -3.28
N ALA A 247 4.34 -9.43 -3.59
CA ALA A 247 5.55 -9.55 -4.38
C ALA A 247 5.32 -9.08 -5.82
N TRP A 248 4.18 -9.43 -6.42
CA TRP A 248 3.73 -8.87 -7.70
C TRP A 248 3.60 -7.34 -7.64
N HIS A 249 2.86 -6.85 -6.65
CA HIS A 249 2.60 -5.42 -6.43
C HIS A 249 3.90 -4.62 -6.31
N LEU A 250 4.69 -4.86 -5.27
CA LEU A 250 5.90 -4.07 -5.01
C LEU A 250 7.00 -4.35 -6.05
N GLY A 251 7.04 -5.57 -6.58
CA GLY A 251 7.99 -6.02 -7.58
C GLY A 251 7.89 -5.22 -8.88
N LEU A 252 6.69 -5.08 -9.42
CA LEU A 252 6.47 -4.44 -10.72
C LEU A 252 6.24 -2.93 -10.62
N HIS A 253 5.82 -2.39 -9.47
CA HIS A 253 5.75 -0.94 -9.25
C HIS A 253 7.11 -0.32 -8.91
N HIS A 254 8.07 -1.10 -8.41
CA HIS A 254 9.43 -0.64 -8.10
C HIS A 254 10.50 -1.55 -8.72
N PRO A 255 10.49 -1.79 -10.04
CA PRO A 255 11.27 -2.87 -10.63
C PRO A 255 12.79 -2.66 -10.49
N SER A 256 13.24 -1.42 -10.33
CA SER A 256 14.65 -1.09 -10.10
C SER A 256 15.12 -1.25 -8.65
N ARG A 257 14.26 -1.70 -7.71
CA ARG A 257 14.69 -1.94 -6.31
C ARG A 257 15.23 -3.35 -6.07
N TRP A 258 14.93 -4.31 -6.94
CA TRP A 258 15.06 -5.73 -6.62
C TRP A 258 16.10 -6.43 -7.51
N SER A 259 16.93 -7.31 -6.94
CA SER A 259 17.74 -8.24 -7.73
C SER A 259 16.88 -9.28 -8.45
N SER A 260 15.79 -9.70 -7.82
CA SER A 260 14.77 -10.56 -8.40
C SER A 260 13.47 -10.50 -7.58
N VAL A 261 12.35 -10.87 -8.22
CA VAL A 261 11.01 -10.89 -7.62
C VAL A 261 10.41 -12.29 -7.73
N GLY A 262 9.91 -12.81 -6.60
CA GLY A 262 9.35 -14.15 -6.47
C GLY A 262 7.89 -14.18 -6.01
N PRO A 263 6.91 -14.06 -6.91
CA PRO A 263 5.50 -14.16 -6.56
C PRO A 263 5.05 -15.63 -6.54
N GLY A 264 4.62 -16.14 -5.38
CA GLY A 264 4.05 -17.49 -5.27
C GLY A 264 2.54 -17.45 -5.08
N ALA A 265 1.78 -17.99 -6.04
CA ALA A 265 0.34 -18.23 -5.94
C ALA A 265 -0.46 -17.07 -5.32
N GLY A 266 -0.26 -15.84 -5.80
CA GLY A 266 -0.94 -14.65 -5.31
C GLY A 266 -1.69 -13.93 -6.43
N PHE A 267 -2.85 -13.36 -6.12
CA PHE A 267 -3.70 -12.67 -7.09
C PHE A 267 -3.02 -11.46 -7.74
N VAL A 268 -3.44 -11.14 -8.98
CA VAL A 268 -2.83 -10.10 -9.84
C VAL A 268 -3.80 -9.06 -10.38
N ASP A 269 -5.10 -9.32 -10.27
CA ASP A 269 -6.17 -8.42 -10.71
C ASP A 269 -7.43 -8.62 -9.85
N PHE A 270 -8.36 -7.68 -9.92
CA PHE A 270 -9.64 -7.77 -9.21
C PHE A 270 -10.67 -8.63 -9.95
N TYR A 271 -10.94 -8.35 -11.23
CA TYR A 271 -12.10 -8.89 -11.95
C TYR A 271 -12.04 -10.41 -12.15
N LYS A 272 -10.94 -10.95 -12.69
CA LYS A 272 -10.80 -12.39 -12.90
C LYS A 272 -10.72 -13.12 -11.58
N TYR A 273 -9.98 -12.56 -10.61
CA TYR A 273 -9.80 -13.19 -9.31
C TYR A 273 -11.09 -13.23 -8.47
N GLN A 274 -11.97 -12.23 -8.61
CA GLN A 274 -13.28 -12.19 -7.94
C GLN A 274 -14.43 -12.67 -8.82
N GLU A 275 -14.13 -13.22 -10.00
CA GLU A 275 -15.10 -13.71 -10.98
C GLU A 275 -16.20 -12.67 -11.29
N GLN A 276 -15.80 -11.39 -11.35
CA GLN A 276 -16.68 -10.26 -11.63
C GLN A 276 -16.62 -9.90 -13.11
N THR A 277 -17.78 -9.86 -13.78
CA THR A 277 -17.89 -9.49 -15.20
C THR A 277 -18.41 -8.07 -15.41
N GLN A 278 -19.15 -7.53 -14.45
CA GLN A 278 -19.67 -6.16 -14.53
C GLN A 278 -18.60 -5.14 -14.15
N GLN A 279 -18.38 -4.17 -15.02
CA GLN A 279 -17.49 -3.05 -14.72
C GLN A 279 -18.01 -2.27 -13.50
N ARG A 280 -17.07 -1.85 -12.65
CA ARG A 280 -17.35 -0.97 -11.50
C ARG A 280 -17.61 0.45 -12.01
N PRO A 281 -18.22 1.34 -11.20
CA PRO A 281 -18.25 2.76 -11.52
C PRO A 281 -16.85 3.28 -11.91
N ASP A 282 -16.77 4.22 -12.86
CA ASP A 282 -15.52 4.63 -13.49
C ASP A 282 -14.40 4.99 -12.50
N HIS A 283 -14.71 5.79 -11.46
CA HIS A 283 -13.78 6.18 -10.41
C HIS A 283 -13.19 4.98 -9.63
N GLN A 284 -13.94 3.88 -9.51
CA GLN A 284 -13.46 2.64 -8.90
C GLN A 284 -12.69 1.79 -9.93
N HIS A 285 -13.22 1.67 -11.15
CA HIS A 285 -12.60 0.86 -12.20
C HIS A 285 -11.20 1.38 -12.55
N ARG A 286 -11.05 2.68 -12.81
CA ARG A 286 -9.77 3.29 -13.15
C ARG A 286 -8.74 3.16 -12.02
N THR A 287 -9.17 3.32 -10.77
CA THR A 287 -8.27 3.25 -9.61
C THR A 287 -7.85 1.82 -9.23
N LEU A 288 -8.45 0.77 -9.83
CA LEU A 288 -7.90 -0.59 -9.74
C LEU A 288 -6.47 -0.66 -10.28
N SER A 289 -6.13 0.15 -11.29
CA SER A 289 -4.78 0.23 -11.86
C SER A 289 -3.70 0.77 -10.91
N ILE A 290 -4.07 1.16 -9.68
CA ILE A 290 -3.11 1.44 -8.60
C ILE A 290 -2.49 0.13 -8.06
N TYR A 291 -3.22 -0.99 -8.12
CA TYR A 291 -2.84 -2.25 -7.46
C TYR A 291 -2.97 -3.51 -8.31
N ASP A 292 -3.82 -3.50 -9.34
CA ASP A 292 -3.86 -4.57 -10.32
C ASP A 292 -2.56 -4.52 -11.13
N VAL A 293 -1.86 -5.64 -11.20
CA VAL A 293 -0.47 -5.69 -11.71
C VAL A 293 -0.37 -6.18 -13.15
N VAL A 294 -1.43 -6.78 -13.70
CA VAL A 294 -1.48 -7.17 -15.13
C VAL A 294 -1.13 -5.99 -16.05
N PRO A 295 -1.61 -4.76 -15.80
CA PRO A 295 -1.21 -3.58 -16.57
C PRO A 295 0.28 -3.20 -16.46
N TYR A 296 1.00 -3.71 -15.45
CA TYR A 296 2.43 -3.45 -15.19
C TYR A 296 3.37 -4.55 -15.68
N ALA A 297 2.86 -5.59 -16.36
CA ALA A 297 3.67 -6.72 -16.81
C ALA A 297 4.91 -6.33 -17.65
N LEU A 298 4.88 -5.20 -18.36
CA LEU A 298 6.04 -4.65 -19.09
C LEU A 298 7.26 -4.46 -18.17
N ASN A 299 7.03 -4.09 -16.91
CA ASN A 299 8.10 -3.79 -15.96
C ASN A 299 8.93 -5.01 -15.57
N ALA A 300 8.46 -6.24 -15.85
CA ALA A 300 9.27 -7.45 -15.71
C ALA A 300 10.48 -7.48 -16.67
N PHE A 301 10.52 -6.61 -17.69
CA PHE A 301 11.74 -6.39 -18.47
C PHE A 301 12.88 -5.85 -17.61
N ASN A 302 12.54 -5.02 -16.62
CA ASN A 302 13.50 -4.33 -15.76
C ASN A 302 13.85 -5.11 -14.49
N VAL A 303 13.24 -6.29 -14.25
CA VAL A 303 13.52 -7.10 -13.07
C VAL A 303 13.28 -8.60 -13.35
N PRO A 304 14.24 -9.48 -13.02
CA PRO A 304 14.03 -10.92 -13.17
C PRO A 304 12.88 -11.42 -12.28
N VAL A 305 11.92 -12.14 -12.88
CA VAL A 305 10.76 -12.69 -12.17
C VAL A 305 10.71 -14.21 -12.33
N CYS A 306 10.56 -14.91 -11.20
CA CYS A 306 10.21 -16.32 -11.13
C CYS A 306 8.91 -16.44 -10.34
N THR A 307 7.82 -16.81 -11.01
CA THR A 307 6.51 -17.01 -10.38
C THR A 307 6.23 -18.49 -10.15
N TYR A 308 5.40 -18.80 -9.15
CA TYR A 308 5.03 -20.17 -8.80
C TYR A 308 3.52 -20.33 -8.68
N GLY A 309 3.00 -21.51 -9.04
CA GLY A 309 1.66 -21.97 -8.68
C GLY A 309 1.64 -23.49 -8.51
N GLY A 310 0.80 -23.98 -7.60
CA GLY A 310 0.52 -25.42 -7.54
C GLY A 310 -0.34 -25.84 -8.73
N GLU A 311 -0.10 -27.02 -9.30
CA GLU A 311 -0.81 -27.53 -10.47
C GLU A 311 -2.34 -27.54 -10.30
N ILE A 312 -2.81 -27.91 -9.10
CA ILE A 312 -4.23 -28.00 -8.77
C ILE A 312 -4.70 -26.79 -7.93
N ASP A 313 -3.87 -25.76 -7.79
CA ASP A 313 -4.24 -24.51 -7.12
C ASP A 313 -4.96 -23.58 -8.09
N LYS A 314 -6.16 -23.11 -7.71
CA LYS A 314 -6.89 -22.09 -8.47
C LYS A 314 -6.07 -20.80 -8.67
N GLN A 315 -5.14 -20.49 -7.77
CA GLN A 315 -4.27 -19.32 -7.90
C GLN A 315 -3.12 -19.47 -8.90
N LEU A 316 -2.94 -20.65 -9.53
CA LEU A 316 -2.08 -20.78 -10.71
C LEU A 316 -2.51 -19.82 -11.82
N LEU A 317 -3.80 -19.48 -11.90
CA LEU A 317 -4.39 -18.49 -12.81
C LEU A 317 -3.63 -17.16 -12.82
N ALA A 318 -3.18 -16.68 -11.66
CA ALA A 318 -2.49 -15.40 -11.57
C ALA A 318 -1.12 -15.46 -12.26
N SER A 319 -0.36 -16.53 -12.00
CA SER A 319 0.93 -16.75 -12.62
C SER A 319 0.83 -16.93 -14.14
N THR A 320 -0.14 -17.71 -14.62
CA THR A 320 -0.35 -17.93 -16.06
C THR A 320 -0.84 -16.66 -16.76
N THR A 321 -1.73 -15.88 -16.13
CA THR A 321 -2.18 -14.58 -16.66
C THR A 321 -1.01 -13.61 -16.85
N MET A 322 -0.10 -13.52 -15.87
CA MET A 322 1.08 -12.66 -15.98
C MET A 322 2.06 -13.14 -17.06
N VAL A 323 2.32 -14.45 -17.14
CA VAL A 323 3.18 -15.04 -18.18
C VAL A 323 2.61 -14.78 -19.58
N GLU A 324 1.31 -14.97 -19.76
CA GLU A 324 0.64 -14.72 -21.05
C GLU A 324 0.73 -13.24 -21.42
N ARG A 325 0.44 -12.34 -20.48
CA ARG A 325 0.54 -10.90 -20.71
C ARG A 325 1.99 -10.48 -21.03
N ALA A 326 2.97 -10.99 -20.30
CA ALA A 326 4.38 -10.70 -20.52
C ALA A 326 4.87 -11.25 -21.86
N LYS A 327 4.42 -12.45 -22.27
CA LYS A 327 4.71 -13.03 -23.60
C LYS A 327 4.24 -12.12 -24.73
N ARG A 328 3.01 -11.57 -24.65
CA ARG A 328 2.49 -10.60 -25.63
C ARG A 328 3.30 -9.29 -25.69
N LEU A 329 4.03 -8.97 -24.61
CA LEU A 329 4.93 -7.82 -24.53
C LEU A 329 6.38 -8.18 -24.85
N GLY A 330 6.70 -9.43 -25.21
CA GLY A 330 8.09 -9.87 -25.43
C GLY A 330 8.95 -9.76 -24.17
N VAL A 331 8.40 -10.06 -23.00
CA VAL A 331 9.09 -10.03 -21.70
C VAL A 331 9.08 -11.43 -21.08
N PRO A 332 10.24 -11.98 -20.67
CA PRO A 332 10.29 -13.30 -20.06
C PRO A 332 9.88 -13.25 -18.58
N ILE A 333 9.00 -14.16 -18.18
CA ILE A 333 8.71 -14.47 -16.78
C ILE A 333 8.86 -15.98 -16.63
N LYS A 334 9.71 -16.43 -15.71
CA LYS A 334 9.85 -17.86 -15.41
C LYS A 334 8.64 -18.31 -14.59
N LEU A 335 8.00 -19.40 -14.97
CA LEU A 335 6.91 -20.03 -14.22
C LEU A 335 7.34 -21.42 -13.76
N LEU A 336 7.19 -21.68 -12.46
CA LEU A 336 7.30 -23.00 -11.86
C LEU A 336 5.91 -23.52 -11.47
N ILE A 337 5.57 -24.71 -11.93
CA ILE A 337 4.34 -25.40 -11.55
C ILE A 337 4.70 -26.54 -10.60
N GLY A 338 4.07 -26.57 -9.42
CA GLY A 338 4.26 -27.64 -8.44
C GLY A 338 3.35 -28.84 -8.75
N PRO A 339 3.87 -29.99 -9.17
CA PRO A 339 3.05 -31.15 -9.56
C PRO A 339 2.16 -31.63 -8.40
N GLY A 340 0.90 -31.97 -8.70
CA GLY A 340 -0.09 -32.49 -7.74
C GLY A 340 -0.34 -31.61 -6.52
N THR A 341 0.07 -30.33 -6.56
CA THR A 341 0.14 -29.47 -5.38
C THR A 341 -0.97 -28.43 -5.41
N GLY A 342 -1.72 -28.32 -4.30
CA GLY A 342 -2.71 -27.26 -4.08
C GLY A 342 -2.07 -25.97 -3.58
N HIS A 343 -2.77 -25.23 -2.69
CA HIS A 343 -2.34 -23.91 -2.21
C HIS A 343 -1.18 -23.94 -1.19
N ARG A 344 -0.02 -24.45 -1.62
CA ARG A 344 1.26 -24.49 -0.90
C ARG A 344 2.42 -24.60 -1.90
N PHE A 345 3.64 -24.45 -1.43
CA PHE A 345 4.82 -24.78 -2.22
C PHE A 345 5.05 -26.29 -2.30
N HIS A 346 5.25 -26.81 -3.50
CA HIS A 346 5.84 -28.13 -3.73
C HIS A 346 7.32 -28.09 -3.31
N PRO A 347 7.83 -29.07 -2.53
CA PRO A 347 9.19 -29.00 -1.97
C PRO A 347 10.30 -28.81 -3.01
N ASP A 348 10.26 -29.54 -4.14
CA ASP A 348 11.32 -29.43 -5.15
C ASP A 348 11.20 -28.15 -5.98
N SER A 349 9.97 -27.73 -6.29
CA SER A 349 9.73 -26.47 -6.97
C SER A 349 10.15 -25.29 -6.08
N PHE A 350 10.03 -25.41 -4.76
CA PHE A 350 10.53 -24.40 -3.82
C PHE A 350 12.07 -24.33 -3.81
N LYS A 351 12.76 -25.46 -3.89
CA LYS A 351 14.24 -25.46 -4.02
C LYS A 351 14.66 -24.73 -5.30
N GLU A 352 14.03 -25.04 -6.43
CA GLU A 352 14.33 -24.38 -7.71
C GLU A 352 13.98 -22.89 -7.69
N PHE A 353 12.82 -22.54 -7.12
CA PHE A 353 12.38 -21.16 -6.92
C PHE A 353 13.42 -20.36 -6.12
N MET A 354 13.87 -20.92 -4.99
CA MET A 354 14.88 -20.25 -4.15
C MET A 354 16.26 -20.22 -4.82
N ALA A 355 16.63 -21.24 -5.59
CA ALA A 355 17.89 -21.26 -6.34
C ALA A 355 17.95 -20.12 -7.37
N PHE A 356 16.86 -19.88 -8.11
CA PHE A 356 16.76 -18.73 -9.03
C PHE A 356 17.03 -17.41 -8.30
N HIS A 357 16.41 -17.20 -7.14
CA HIS A 357 16.57 -15.98 -6.38
C HIS A 357 17.95 -15.84 -5.73
N GLN A 358 18.56 -16.94 -5.32
CA GLN A 358 19.92 -16.94 -4.78
C GLN A 358 20.95 -16.58 -5.85
N ASP A 359 20.83 -17.11 -7.06
CA ASP A 359 21.70 -16.78 -8.18
C ASP A 359 21.65 -15.27 -8.51
N HIS A 360 20.44 -14.72 -8.63
CA HIS A 360 20.25 -13.28 -8.86
C HIS A 360 20.72 -12.41 -7.69
N ALA A 361 20.52 -12.86 -6.44
CA ALA A 361 21.02 -12.14 -5.28
C ALA A 361 22.56 -12.18 -5.17
N LEU A 362 23.23 -13.21 -5.68
CA LEU A 362 24.70 -13.29 -5.71
C LEU A 362 25.27 -12.31 -6.75
N LYS A 363 24.70 -12.30 -7.95
CA LYS A 363 25.09 -11.38 -9.05
C LYS A 363 24.75 -9.92 -8.71
N GLY A 364 23.57 -9.71 -8.14
CA GLY A 364 22.97 -8.40 -7.93
C GLY A 364 22.54 -7.70 -9.23
N ARG A 365 21.82 -6.60 -9.09
CA ARG A 365 21.57 -5.66 -10.20
C ARG A 365 22.89 -5.08 -10.71
N ARG A 366 22.92 -4.62 -11.97
CA ARG A 366 24.09 -3.93 -12.55
C ARG A 366 24.44 -2.68 -11.70
N PRO A 367 25.74 -2.35 -11.50
CA PRO A 367 26.12 -1.11 -10.83
C PRO A 367 25.65 0.10 -11.65
N TYR A 368 25.42 1.22 -10.98
CA TYR A 368 25.06 2.49 -11.61
C TYR A 368 26.06 2.87 -12.73
N PRO A 369 25.64 3.40 -13.91
CA PRO A 369 24.27 3.85 -14.26
C PRO A 369 23.25 2.73 -14.49
N GLY A 370 23.63 1.46 -14.29
CA GLY A 370 22.69 0.35 -14.21
C GLY A 370 22.37 -0.20 -15.59
N ARG A 371 21.10 -0.08 -15.99
CA ARG A 371 20.62 -0.62 -17.27
C ARG A 371 20.84 0.38 -18.40
N THR A 372 21.35 -0.10 -19.52
CA THR A 372 21.46 0.64 -20.80
C THR A 372 20.18 0.61 -21.61
N GLU A 373 19.23 -0.26 -21.23
CA GLU A 373 17.91 -0.37 -21.82
C GLU A 373 16.86 -0.54 -20.71
N ILE A 374 15.78 0.23 -20.78
CA ILE A 374 14.63 0.11 -19.88
C ILE A 374 13.33 0.14 -20.68
N ARG A 375 12.34 -0.62 -20.23
CA ARG A 375 10.97 -0.61 -20.76
C ARG A 375 10.04 -0.44 -19.59
N PHE A 376 9.58 0.78 -19.36
CA PHE A 376 8.88 1.13 -18.14
C PHE A 376 7.45 1.57 -18.44
N VAL A 377 6.50 1.03 -17.68
CA VAL A 377 5.11 1.48 -17.65
C VAL A 377 4.71 1.87 -16.24
N THR A 378 3.95 2.95 -16.12
CA THR A 378 3.17 3.25 -14.92
C THR A 378 1.78 3.74 -15.29
N TRP A 379 0.83 3.56 -14.38
CA TRP A 379 -0.55 4.06 -14.52
C TRP A 379 -0.83 5.21 -13.54
N THR A 380 0.13 5.53 -12.69
CA THR A 380 0.04 6.56 -11.66
C THR A 380 1.39 7.26 -11.49
N VAL A 381 1.38 8.50 -10.98
CA VAL A 381 2.64 9.24 -10.71
C VAL A 381 3.28 8.86 -9.36
N LYS A 382 2.66 7.99 -8.56
CA LYS A 382 3.24 7.45 -7.31
C LYS A 382 4.37 6.45 -7.57
N TYR A 383 4.18 5.57 -8.55
CA TYR A 383 5.12 4.50 -8.90
C TYR A 383 5.90 4.87 -10.16
N ASN A 384 6.58 6.01 -10.12
CA ASN A 384 7.05 6.71 -11.31
C ASN A 384 8.56 6.60 -11.60
N VAL A 385 9.29 5.74 -10.88
CA VAL A 385 10.75 5.65 -10.98
C VAL A 385 11.20 4.28 -11.50
N CYS A 386 12.09 4.29 -12.49
CA CYS A 386 12.79 3.10 -12.98
C CYS A 386 14.26 3.42 -13.27
N GLU A 387 15.18 2.85 -12.47
CA GLU A 387 16.62 3.09 -12.55
C GLU A 387 16.95 4.59 -12.45
N TRP A 388 17.34 5.21 -13.56
CA TRP A 388 17.75 6.61 -13.68
C TRP A 388 16.66 7.53 -14.24
N LEU A 389 15.47 6.98 -14.52
CA LEU A 389 14.34 7.69 -15.11
C LEU A 389 13.23 7.90 -14.06
N THR A 390 12.67 9.10 -14.05
CA THR A 390 11.45 9.45 -13.32
C THR A 390 10.41 10.03 -14.28
N ILE A 391 9.19 9.48 -14.30
CA ILE A 391 8.03 10.08 -14.97
C ILE A 391 7.43 11.11 -14.01
N GLU A 392 7.67 12.38 -14.25
CA GLU A 392 7.31 13.45 -13.32
C GLU A 392 5.83 13.85 -13.44
N GLU A 393 5.30 13.89 -14.66
CA GLU A 393 3.90 14.18 -14.96
C GLU A 393 3.37 13.31 -16.10
N MET A 394 2.09 12.94 -16.02
CA MET A 394 1.36 12.14 -17.02
C MET A 394 0.28 12.99 -17.68
N GLY A 395 -0.05 12.67 -18.94
CA GLY A 395 -1.15 13.34 -19.65
C GLY A 395 -2.49 13.01 -19.01
N GLU A 396 -2.82 11.72 -18.94
CA GLU A 396 -4.01 11.19 -18.29
C GLU A 396 -3.61 10.14 -17.24
N LEU A 397 -4.05 10.33 -15.99
CA LEU A 397 -3.89 9.33 -14.94
C LEU A 397 -4.78 8.11 -15.16
N TYR A 398 -4.32 6.97 -14.65
CA TYR A 398 -4.98 5.67 -14.83
C TYR A 398 -5.06 5.24 -16.30
N ARG A 399 -4.17 5.78 -17.13
CA ARG A 399 -3.83 5.30 -18.48
C ARG A 399 -2.34 4.98 -18.53
N PRO A 400 -1.90 4.06 -19.40
CA PRO A 400 -0.51 3.61 -19.42
C PRO A 400 0.42 4.72 -19.91
N ALA A 401 1.23 5.27 -19.00
CA ALA A 401 2.40 6.06 -19.35
C ALA A 401 3.59 5.13 -19.56
N ILE A 402 4.20 5.19 -20.75
CA ILE A 402 5.28 4.29 -21.15
C ILE A 402 6.51 5.11 -21.54
N VAL A 403 7.67 4.67 -21.06
CA VAL A 403 8.97 5.09 -21.60
C VAL A 403 9.76 3.84 -21.98
N GLN A 404 10.18 3.78 -23.23
CA GLN A 404 11.19 2.84 -23.71
C GLN A 404 12.46 3.62 -23.96
N ALA A 405 13.56 3.20 -23.35
CA ALA A 405 14.83 3.86 -23.53
C ALA A 405 15.95 2.86 -23.83
N ALA A 406 16.86 3.24 -24.71
CA ALA A 406 18.04 2.47 -25.05
C ALA A 406 19.21 3.40 -25.38
N ARG A 407 20.43 3.06 -24.92
CA ARG A 407 21.64 3.75 -25.34
C ARG A 407 22.07 3.25 -26.72
N ALA A 408 22.17 4.15 -27.69
CA ALA A 408 22.65 3.87 -29.03
C ALA A 408 24.18 3.71 -29.08
N ALA A 409 24.71 3.22 -30.20
CA ALA A 409 26.14 2.95 -30.38
C ALA A 409 27.02 4.20 -30.30
N ASP A 410 26.48 5.37 -30.70
CA ASP A 410 27.11 6.69 -30.57
C ASP A 410 27.11 7.23 -29.13
N GLY A 411 26.54 6.47 -28.17
CA GLY A 411 26.42 6.85 -26.77
C GLY A 411 25.18 7.69 -26.44
N THR A 412 24.39 8.12 -27.42
CA THR A 412 23.15 8.88 -27.23
C THR A 412 22.09 8.01 -26.57
N LEU A 413 21.41 8.54 -25.54
CA LEU A 413 20.28 7.87 -24.91
C LEU A 413 18.99 8.18 -25.69
N LYS A 414 18.36 7.18 -26.31
CA LYS A 414 17.13 7.36 -27.09
C LYS A 414 15.91 6.94 -26.30
N LEU A 415 14.91 7.82 -26.20
CA LEU A 415 13.65 7.61 -25.50
C LEU A 415 12.47 7.68 -26.49
N ARG A 416 11.52 6.75 -26.32
CA ARG A 416 10.17 6.84 -26.88
C ARG A 416 9.17 6.91 -25.76
N THR A 417 8.24 7.86 -25.83
CA THR A 417 7.27 8.12 -24.77
C THR A 417 5.83 7.95 -25.24
N ARG A 418 4.94 7.59 -24.32
CA ARG A 418 3.48 7.62 -24.51
C ARG A 418 2.83 8.07 -23.22
N ASN A 419 1.91 9.04 -23.29
CA ASN A 419 1.19 9.58 -22.13
C ASN A 419 2.12 10.14 -21.01
N VAL A 420 3.28 10.67 -21.40
CA VAL A 420 4.24 11.35 -20.52
C VAL A 420 4.28 12.82 -20.92
N VAL A 421 4.17 13.72 -19.95
CA VAL A 421 4.20 15.18 -20.17
C VAL A 421 5.47 15.80 -19.59
N ALA A 422 6.01 15.22 -18.53
CA ALA A 422 7.30 15.62 -18.00
C ALA A 422 8.07 14.43 -17.45
N LEU A 423 9.40 14.45 -17.59
CA LEU A 423 10.29 13.43 -17.09
C LEU A 423 11.58 14.03 -16.54
N GLN A 424 12.22 13.31 -15.62
CA GLN A 424 13.57 13.58 -15.14
C GLN A 424 14.47 12.39 -15.49
N VAL A 425 15.67 12.69 -15.99
CA VAL A 425 16.72 11.70 -16.31
C VAL A 425 17.97 12.05 -15.53
N SER A 426 18.62 11.07 -14.89
CA SER A 426 19.89 11.32 -14.22
C SER A 426 20.94 11.81 -15.21
N ARG A 427 21.71 12.84 -14.85
CA ARG A 427 22.64 13.53 -15.76
C ARG A 427 23.74 12.63 -16.33
N ASP A 428 24.23 11.71 -15.51
CA ASP A 428 25.45 10.94 -15.69
C ASP A 428 25.25 9.61 -16.43
N VAL A 429 24.08 9.40 -17.05
CA VAL A 429 23.81 8.18 -17.82
C VAL A 429 24.23 8.27 -19.28
N ALA A 430 24.32 9.47 -19.84
CA ALA A 430 24.78 9.74 -21.20
C ALA A 430 25.09 11.23 -21.40
N ASP A 431 25.89 11.57 -22.41
CA ASP A 431 26.18 12.97 -22.76
C ASP A 431 25.02 13.67 -23.49
N ARG A 432 24.31 12.89 -24.31
CA ARG A 432 23.21 13.33 -25.17
C ARG A 432 21.98 12.45 -24.98
N ILE A 433 20.81 13.03 -25.19
CA ILE A 433 19.53 12.33 -25.18
C ILE A 433 18.71 12.72 -26.41
N GLU A 434 17.90 11.80 -26.91
CA GLU A 434 16.92 12.02 -27.97
C GLU A 434 15.57 11.55 -27.44
N ILE A 435 14.57 12.43 -27.32
CA ILE A 435 13.24 12.10 -26.82
C ILE A 435 12.25 12.28 -27.96
N ASP A 436 11.59 11.19 -28.38
CA ASP A 436 10.64 11.17 -29.49
C ASP A 436 11.18 11.79 -30.79
N GLY A 437 12.48 11.65 -31.04
CA GLY A 437 13.18 12.18 -32.22
C GLY A 437 13.79 13.58 -32.04
N VAL A 438 13.57 14.24 -30.90
CA VAL A 438 14.13 15.57 -30.60
C VAL A 438 15.39 15.42 -29.74
N GLY A 439 16.52 15.92 -30.25
CA GLY A 439 17.83 15.81 -29.60
C GLY A 439 18.11 16.93 -28.60
N HIS A 440 18.63 16.57 -27.42
CA HIS A 440 19.03 17.49 -26.36
C HIS A 440 20.40 17.12 -25.75
N ARG A 441 20.99 18.07 -25.04
CA ARG A 441 22.11 17.80 -24.12
C ARG A 441 21.57 17.17 -22.85
N LEU A 442 22.32 16.23 -22.26
CA LEU A 442 22.00 15.66 -20.96
C LEU A 442 23.09 16.00 -19.94
N ALA A 443 24.35 15.59 -20.17
CA ALA A 443 25.44 15.79 -19.22
C ALA A 443 25.73 17.26 -18.88
N THR A 444 25.49 18.19 -19.82
CA THR A 444 25.76 19.64 -19.64
C THR A 444 24.51 20.51 -19.56
N ALA A 445 23.30 19.92 -19.62
CA ALA A 445 22.06 20.70 -19.55
C ALA A 445 21.86 21.35 -18.16
N ALA A 446 21.08 22.42 -18.06
CA ALA A 446 20.84 23.15 -16.81
C ALA A 446 22.17 23.46 -16.07
N ASP A 447 23.14 23.99 -16.80
CA ASP A 447 24.46 24.43 -16.33
C ASP A 447 25.32 23.38 -15.61
N GLY A 448 24.96 22.09 -15.71
CA GLY A 448 25.65 21.04 -14.94
C GLY A 448 25.26 21.00 -13.46
N LEU A 449 24.34 21.84 -12.99
CA LEU A 449 24.13 22.10 -11.56
C LEU A 449 23.19 21.12 -10.86
N LEU A 450 22.34 20.41 -11.61
CA LEU A 450 21.36 19.47 -11.06
C LEU A 450 21.75 18.01 -11.30
N PRO A 451 21.53 17.09 -10.34
CA PRO A 451 21.81 15.66 -10.51
C PRO A 451 20.89 14.99 -11.55
N GLY A 452 19.72 15.58 -11.78
CA GLY A 452 18.76 15.17 -12.79
C GLY A 452 18.41 16.33 -13.72
N VAL A 453 18.21 16.02 -15.00
CA VAL A 453 17.76 16.98 -16.01
C VAL A 453 16.28 16.75 -16.27
N TYR A 454 15.53 17.85 -16.28
CA TYR A 454 14.09 17.85 -16.48
C TYR A 454 13.75 18.19 -17.92
N TYR A 455 12.83 17.42 -18.48
CA TYR A 455 12.27 17.64 -19.80
C TYR A 455 10.76 17.74 -19.67
N GLN A 456 10.17 18.73 -20.34
CA GLN A 456 8.73 18.96 -20.35
C GLN A 456 8.25 19.10 -21.78
N LYS A 457 7.06 18.56 -22.05
CA LYS A 457 6.43 18.62 -23.35
C LYS A 457 5.61 19.91 -23.49
N THR A 458 5.82 20.64 -24.58
CA THR A 458 5.02 21.81 -24.97
C THR A 458 4.45 21.54 -26.36
N GLY A 459 3.14 21.31 -26.43
CA GLY A 459 2.51 20.82 -27.67
C GLY A 459 3.05 19.43 -28.05
N LYS A 460 3.74 19.33 -29.19
CA LYS A 460 4.35 18.07 -29.65
C LYS A 460 5.84 17.96 -29.29
N ASP A 461 6.48 19.06 -28.94
CA ASP A 461 7.93 19.14 -28.79
C ASP A 461 8.36 18.96 -27.33
N TRP A 462 9.55 18.39 -27.15
CA TRP A 462 10.21 18.26 -25.86
C TRP A 462 11.16 19.43 -25.65
N ASN A 463 11.09 20.03 -24.46
CA ASN A 463 11.96 21.13 -24.05
C ASN A 463 12.77 20.71 -22.82
N VAL A 464 14.06 21.03 -22.82
CA VAL A 464 14.90 20.90 -21.63
C VAL A 464 14.68 22.12 -20.75
N LEU A 465 14.46 21.91 -19.45
CA LEU A 465 14.36 23.00 -18.49
C LEU A 465 15.77 23.44 -18.08
N ASP A 466 16.01 24.74 -18.04
CA ASP A 466 17.21 25.32 -17.44
C ASP A 466 17.20 25.14 -15.90
N TYR A 467 18.23 25.66 -15.22
CA TYR A 467 18.35 25.51 -13.78
C TYR A 467 17.14 26.11 -13.03
N ASP A 468 16.82 27.37 -13.28
CA ASP A 468 15.75 28.07 -12.56
C ASP A 468 14.37 27.49 -12.86
N SER A 469 14.09 27.14 -14.12
CA SER A 469 12.86 26.48 -14.53
C SER A 469 12.73 25.10 -13.89
N SER A 470 13.82 24.33 -13.80
CA SER A 470 13.84 23.04 -13.10
C SER A 470 13.55 23.21 -11.61
N ARG A 471 14.14 24.22 -10.95
CA ARG A 471 13.88 24.52 -9.54
C ARG A 471 12.43 24.95 -9.30
N ASN A 472 11.83 25.71 -10.22
CA ASN A 472 10.43 26.11 -10.13
C ASN A 472 9.49 24.94 -10.38
N PHE A 473 9.78 24.09 -11.36
CA PHE A 473 9.05 22.83 -11.62
C PHE A 473 9.04 21.91 -10.39
N GLN A 474 10.18 21.77 -9.70
CA GLN A 474 10.29 20.99 -8.46
C GLN A 474 9.42 21.52 -7.31
N LYS A 475 9.10 22.82 -7.29
CA LYS A 475 8.20 23.42 -6.30
C LYS A 475 6.72 23.10 -6.57
N ASN A 476 6.39 22.62 -7.78
CA ASN A 476 5.03 22.31 -8.21
C ASN A 476 4.05 23.48 -8.04
N VAL A 477 4.46 24.68 -8.47
CA VAL A 477 3.67 25.93 -8.31
C VAL A 477 2.32 25.87 -9.02
N ASP A 478 2.25 25.16 -10.15
CA ASP A 478 1.02 24.97 -10.95
C ASP A 478 0.09 23.89 -10.38
N LEU A 479 0.43 23.33 -9.22
CA LEU A 479 -0.33 22.33 -8.48
C LEU A 479 -0.59 21.02 -9.21
N ASN A 480 0.11 20.66 -10.27
CA ASN A 480 -0.12 19.40 -10.99
C ASN A 480 -0.02 18.16 -10.08
N LYS A 481 -0.68 17.08 -10.49
CA LYS A 481 -0.59 15.79 -9.82
C LYS A 481 0.82 15.23 -9.94
N ARG A 482 1.46 15.01 -8.79
CA ARG A 482 2.84 14.53 -8.66
C ARG A 482 2.94 13.32 -7.76
N ARG A 483 4.13 12.72 -7.71
CA ARG A 483 4.44 11.67 -6.76
C ARG A 483 4.12 12.13 -5.33
N ASN A 484 3.25 11.39 -4.63
CA ASN A 484 2.69 11.72 -3.31
C ASN A 484 1.69 12.90 -3.27
N LEU A 485 1.23 13.34 -4.44
CA LEU A 485 0.19 14.32 -4.69
C LEU A 485 -0.61 13.87 -5.94
N GLN A 486 -1.13 12.65 -5.96
CA GLN A 486 -1.92 12.10 -7.07
C GLN A 486 -3.40 11.81 -6.79
N GLY A 487 -3.77 11.56 -5.52
CA GLY A 487 -5.08 10.96 -5.20
C GLY A 487 -5.12 9.46 -5.56
N PRO A 488 -6.26 8.76 -5.37
CA PRO A 488 -7.51 9.21 -4.76
C PRO A 488 -7.39 9.43 -3.25
N ILE A 489 -8.51 9.67 -2.55
CA ILE A 489 -8.57 9.97 -1.11
C ILE A 489 -7.64 9.06 -0.28
N ASP A 490 -7.62 7.77 -0.61
CA ASP A 490 -6.83 6.77 0.09
C ASP A 490 -5.30 6.98 0.05
N ASP A 491 -4.77 7.73 -0.93
CA ASP A 491 -3.32 8.05 -1.05
C ASP A 491 -2.82 8.87 0.14
N ALA A 492 -3.69 9.69 0.75
CA ALA A 492 -3.35 10.54 1.88
C ALA A 492 -2.89 9.74 3.12
N PHE A 493 -3.35 8.48 3.26
CA PHE A 493 -3.09 7.65 4.44
C PHE A 493 -1.87 6.74 4.28
N MET A 494 -1.05 6.96 3.24
CA MET A 494 0.25 6.30 3.06
C MET A 494 1.42 7.13 3.60
N ARG A 495 1.13 8.33 4.13
CA ARG A 495 2.07 9.34 4.62
C ARG A 495 1.59 9.90 5.97
N PRO A 496 2.41 10.69 6.69
CA PRO A 496 1.97 11.30 7.94
C PRO A 496 0.68 12.10 7.75
N PHE A 497 -0.30 11.88 8.61
CA PHE A 497 -1.58 12.60 8.61
C PHE A 497 -2.04 12.92 10.03
N VAL A 498 -2.90 13.94 10.14
CA VAL A 498 -3.61 14.27 11.38
C VAL A 498 -5.08 14.53 11.09
N CYS A 499 -5.96 13.93 11.88
CA CYS A 499 -7.39 14.19 11.84
C CYS A 499 -7.71 15.43 12.66
N VAL A 500 -8.45 16.36 12.07
CA VAL A 500 -8.82 17.64 12.67
C VAL A 500 -10.34 17.65 12.87
N ARG A 501 -10.74 17.64 14.14
CA ARG A 501 -12.14 17.74 14.56
C ARG A 501 -12.51 19.22 14.72
N GLY A 502 -13.65 19.62 14.16
CA GLY A 502 -14.18 20.96 14.36
C GLY A 502 -14.72 21.19 15.78
N THR A 503 -14.48 22.37 16.34
CA THR A 503 -14.98 22.79 17.67
C THR A 503 -16.00 23.94 17.63
N GLY A 504 -16.24 24.54 16.46
CA GLY A 504 -17.18 25.63 16.26
C GLY A 504 -18.65 25.17 16.11
N THR A 505 -19.51 26.12 15.73
CA THR A 505 -20.95 25.89 15.52
C THR A 505 -21.21 25.38 14.10
N PRO A 506 -21.69 24.13 13.92
CA PRO A 506 -21.95 23.60 12.60
C PRO A 506 -23.08 24.34 11.89
N TRP A 507 -23.02 24.39 10.56
CA TRP A 507 -24.12 24.90 9.73
C TRP A 507 -25.32 23.97 9.77
N ALA A 508 -25.10 22.66 9.78
CA ALA A 508 -26.14 21.66 9.93
C ALA A 508 -25.76 20.63 11.00
N LYS A 509 -26.65 20.40 11.97
CA LYS A 509 -26.40 19.42 13.03
C LYS A 509 -26.22 18.00 12.47
N SER A 510 -27.04 17.62 11.49
CA SER A 510 -26.98 16.30 10.85
C SER A 510 -25.63 16.04 10.17
N GLN A 511 -25.08 17.05 9.51
CA GLN A 511 -23.76 17.03 8.89
C GLN A 511 -22.65 16.82 9.93
N ALA A 512 -22.70 17.56 11.04
CA ALA A 512 -21.73 17.42 12.13
C ALA A 512 -21.77 16.03 12.78
N ASP A 513 -22.97 15.48 13.00
CA ASP A 513 -23.16 14.16 13.56
C ASP A 513 -22.61 13.07 12.61
N TRP A 514 -22.87 13.18 11.29
CA TRP A 514 -22.33 12.27 10.27
C TRP A 514 -20.80 12.35 10.17
N ALA A 515 -20.23 13.56 10.16
CA ALA A 515 -18.79 13.76 10.10
C ALA A 515 -18.08 13.16 11.33
N ARG A 516 -18.65 13.33 12.52
CA ARG A 516 -18.14 12.72 13.76
C ARG A 516 -18.21 11.20 13.69
N TRP A 517 -19.33 10.64 13.25
CA TRP A 517 -19.47 9.20 13.06
C TRP A 517 -18.45 8.65 12.06
N THR A 518 -18.18 9.39 10.97
CA THR A 518 -17.17 9.03 9.96
C THR A 518 -15.76 9.04 10.54
N LEU A 519 -15.39 10.07 11.32
CA LEU A 519 -14.12 10.12 12.04
C LEU A 519 -13.96 8.94 13.00
N ASP A 520 -15.00 8.65 13.79
CA ASP A 520 -14.98 7.53 14.73
C ASP A 520 -14.81 6.21 13.96
N ARG A 521 -15.54 6.01 12.85
CA ARG A 521 -15.41 4.81 12.00
C ARG A 521 -13.99 4.64 11.50
N PHE A 522 -13.42 5.70 10.93
CA PHE A 522 -12.05 5.67 10.46
C PHE A 522 -11.07 5.28 11.58
N GLY A 523 -11.21 5.89 12.76
CA GLY A 523 -10.38 5.56 13.91
C GLY A 523 -10.47 4.09 14.34
N ARG A 524 -11.69 3.52 14.41
CA ARG A 524 -11.88 2.11 14.77
C ARG A 524 -11.31 1.16 13.72
N GLU A 525 -11.56 1.43 12.43
CA GLU A 525 -11.13 0.56 11.35
C GLU A 525 -9.61 0.60 11.19
N PHE A 526 -8.99 1.77 11.28
CA PHE A 526 -7.54 1.92 11.21
C PHE A 526 -6.83 1.24 12.40
N ASP A 527 -7.37 1.36 13.64
CA ASP A 527 -6.88 0.68 14.85
C ASP A 527 -6.92 -0.84 14.71
N LYS A 528 -8.06 -1.37 14.25
CA LYS A 528 -8.29 -2.82 14.13
C LYS A 528 -7.53 -3.45 12.96
N TRP A 529 -7.63 -2.88 11.77
CA TRP A 529 -7.26 -3.53 10.52
C TRP A 529 -5.93 -3.06 9.95
N LEU A 530 -5.51 -1.83 10.26
CA LEU A 530 -4.21 -1.28 9.86
C LEU A 530 -3.23 -1.15 11.05
N ARG A 531 -3.63 -1.65 12.23
CA ARG A 531 -2.80 -1.81 13.43
C ARG A 531 -2.11 -0.52 13.86
N GLY A 532 -2.75 0.63 13.70
CA GLY A 532 -2.21 1.95 14.03
C GLY A 532 -3.28 2.85 14.64
N ARG A 533 -2.91 3.94 15.29
CA ARG A 533 -3.90 4.88 15.86
C ARG A 533 -3.88 6.19 15.10
N ILE A 534 -5.05 6.64 14.66
CA ILE A 534 -5.17 7.99 14.12
C ILE A 534 -4.91 9.01 15.22
N ARG A 535 -4.20 10.09 14.87
CA ARG A 535 -4.06 11.26 15.74
C ARG A 535 -5.23 12.19 15.47
N VAL A 536 -6.00 12.53 16.50
CA VAL A 536 -7.08 13.51 16.42
C VAL A 536 -6.70 14.74 17.22
N VAL A 537 -6.83 15.92 16.63
CA VAL A 537 -6.67 17.22 17.29
C VAL A 537 -7.89 18.08 17.02
N ASP A 538 -8.14 19.05 17.89
CA ASP A 538 -9.12 20.09 17.62
C ASP A 538 -8.56 21.08 16.60
N ASP A 539 -9.44 21.68 15.81
CA ASP A 539 -9.10 22.70 14.79
C ASP A 539 -8.33 23.90 15.36
N THR A 540 -8.62 24.29 16.59
CA THR A 540 -7.90 25.34 17.34
C THR A 540 -6.49 24.95 17.77
N ALA A 541 -6.17 23.64 17.79
CA ALA A 541 -4.86 23.11 18.18
C ALA A 541 -3.95 22.77 16.98
N VAL A 542 -4.39 23.04 15.75
CA VAL A 542 -3.59 22.79 14.54
C VAL A 542 -2.45 23.82 14.47
N SER A 543 -1.21 23.36 14.61
CA SER A 543 -0.01 24.19 14.52
C SER A 543 0.58 24.23 13.11
N ASP A 544 1.44 25.21 12.86
CA ASP A 544 2.20 25.32 11.60
C ASP A 544 3.09 24.10 11.33
N GLU A 545 3.67 23.52 12.38
CA GLU A 545 4.43 22.26 12.28
C GLU A 545 3.54 21.12 11.76
N MET A 546 2.29 21.03 12.24
CA MET A 546 1.36 20.01 11.76
C MET A 546 1.03 20.23 10.28
N ILE A 547 0.79 21.47 9.86
CA ILE A 547 0.55 21.85 8.45
C ILE A 547 1.76 21.52 7.57
N ALA A 548 2.99 21.76 8.05
CA ALA A 548 4.21 21.49 7.31
C ALA A 548 4.49 19.99 7.14
N THR A 549 4.20 19.19 8.17
CA THR A 549 4.65 17.80 8.24
C THR A 549 3.58 16.77 7.89
N ASN A 550 2.28 17.11 7.95
CA ASN A 550 1.18 16.15 7.81
C ASN A 550 0.21 16.53 6.69
N ASN A 551 -0.46 15.51 6.16
CA ASN A 551 -1.75 15.70 5.49
C ASN A 551 -2.81 16.05 6.55
N LEU A 552 -3.69 17.00 6.25
CA LEU A 552 -4.77 17.40 7.15
C LEU A 552 -6.07 16.72 6.75
N VAL A 553 -6.69 15.98 7.68
CA VAL A 553 -7.96 15.27 7.44
C VAL A 553 -9.04 15.95 8.25
N LEU A 554 -9.81 16.84 7.61
CA LEU A 554 -10.74 17.75 8.26
C LEU A 554 -12.14 17.15 8.33
N PHE A 555 -12.74 17.14 9.52
CA PHE A 555 -14.10 16.66 9.75
C PHE A 555 -15.03 17.79 10.22
N GLY A 556 -16.24 17.81 9.67
CA GLY A 556 -17.30 18.78 9.94
C GLY A 556 -17.76 19.51 8.67
N ASP A 557 -18.12 20.77 8.86
CA ASP A 557 -18.44 21.75 7.83
C ASP A 557 -17.64 23.05 8.11
N PRO A 558 -17.65 24.03 7.20
CA PRO A 558 -16.92 25.28 7.43
C PRO A 558 -17.41 26.12 8.63
N GLY A 559 -18.61 25.86 9.16
CA GLY A 559 -19.08 26.50 10.40
C GLY A 559 -18.46 25.89 11.66
N SER A 560 -18.32 24.56 11.65
CA SER A 560 -17.82 23.78 12.79
C SER A 560 -16.30 23.63 12.80
N ASN A 561 -15.62 23.67 11.65
CA ASN A 561 -14.18 23.45 11.55
C ASN A 561 -13.46 24.68 10.99
N ALA A 562 -12.75 25.42 11.85
CA ALA A 562 -12.08 26.67 11.50
C ALA A 562 -10.95 26.48 10.48
N VAL A 563 -10.28 25.33 10.47
CA VAL A 563 -9.27 25.02 9.43
C VAL A 563 -9.95 24.78 8.09
N MET A 564 -11.09 24.09 8.06
CA MET A 564 -11.88 23.89 6.85
C MET A 564 -12.37 25.23 6.28
N ALA A 565 -12.85 26.13 7.14
CA ALA A 565 -13.27 27.48 6.75
C ALA A 565 -12.18 28.27 6.01
N ARG A 566 -10.91 28.12 6.43
CA ARG A 566 -9.75 28.79 5.83
C ARG A 566 -9.38 28.27 4.43
N VAL A 567 -9.71 27.02 4.12
CA VAL A 567 -9.25 26.36 2.89
C VAL A 567 -10.35 26.14 1.86
N ILE A 568 -11.61 25.97 2.28
CA ILE A 568 -12.70 25.50 1.41
C ILE A 568 -12.93 26.40 0.18
N GLN A 569 -12.78 27.72 0.33
CA GLN A 569 -12.94 28.69 -0.76
C GLN A 569 -11.85 28.59 -1.85
N LYS A 570 -10.74 27.89 -1.59
CA LYS A 570 -9.64 27.65 -2.53
C LYS A 570 -9.69 26.24 -3.14
N LEU A 571 -10.72 25.46 -2.82
CA LEU A 571 -10.92 24.12 -3.36
C LEU A 571 -11.91 24.19 -4.55
N PRO A 572 -11.91 23.21 -5.46
CA PRO A 572 -12.74 23.23 -6.68
C PRO A 572 -14.21 22.84 -6.41
N VAL A 573 -14.77 23.37 -5.33
CA VAL A 573 -16.14 23.15 -4.88
C VAL A 573 -16.69 24.44 -4.27
N GLU A 574 -17.99 24.63 -4.33
CA GLU A 574 -18.66 25.68 -3.56
C GLU A 574 -19.44 25.00 -2.42
N TRP A 575 -19.21 25.46 -1.19
CA TRP A 575 -19.94 24.96 -0.02
C TRP A 575 -20.41 26.14 0.83
N THR A 576 -21.71 26.38 0.83
CA THR A 576 -22.40 27.37 1.66
C THR A 576 -23.29 26.69 2.71
N ARG A 577 -23.99 27.48 3.53
CA ARG A 577 -24.96 26.95 4.50
C ARG A 577 -26.13 26.24 3.81
N GLU A 578 -26.48 26.68 2.60
CA GLU A 578 -27.65 26.25 1.85
C GLU A 578 -27.34 25.13 0.86
N ALA A 579 -26.11 25.05 0.35
CA ALA A 579 -25.77 24.12 -0.73
C ALA A 579 -24.30 23.65 -0.71
N ILE A 580 -24.11 22.38 -1.07
CA ILE A 580 -22.85 21.86 -1.61
C ILE A 580 -23.00 21.80 -3.13
N ARG A 581 -22.17 22.54 -3.87
CA ARG A 581 -22.16 22.52 -5.33
C ARG A 581 -20.88 21.92 -5.88
N VAL A 582 -21.04 20.88 -6.68
CA VAL A 582 -19.95 20.11 -7.29
C VAL A 582 -20.37 19.66 -8.68
N ALA A 583 -19.49 19.82 -9.68
CA ALA A 583 -19.72 19.38 -11.07
C ALA A 583 -21.08 19.84 -11.65
N GLY A 584 -21.44 21.11 -11.41
CA GLY A 584 -22.68 21.72 -11.90
C GLY A 584 -23.96 21.24 -11.20
N LYS A 585 -23.87 20.44 -10.13
CA LYS A 585 -25.01 19.96 -9.34
C LYS A 585 -25.00 20.59 -7.95
N SER A 586 -26.19 20.76 -7.39
CA SER A 586 -26.40 21.28 -6.03
C SER A 586 -26.99 20.20 -5.14
N TYR A 587 -26.50 20.10 -3.91
CA TYR A 587 -26.91 19.13 -2.90
C TYR A 587 -27.20 19.83 -1.57
N ASP A 588 -28.16 19.30 -0.82
CA ASP A 588 -28.53 19.82 0.50
C ASP A 588 -27.51 19.37 1.57
N PRO A 589 -26.79 20.30 2.23
CA PRO A 589 -25.80 19.98 3.26
C PRO A 589 -26.38 19.28 4.49
N ALA A 590 -27.69 19.33 4.73
CA ALA A 590 -28.32 18.64 5.85
C ALA A 590 -28.48 17.12 5.59
N THR A 591 -28.41 16.68 4.34
CA THR A 591 -28.64 15.29 3.93
C THR A 591 -27.52 14.71 3.07
N HIS A 592 -26.56 15.55 2.64
CA HIS A 592 -25.45 15.16 1.78
C HIS A 592 -24.11 15.69 2.32
N GLY A 593 -23.10 14.83 2.34
CA GLY A 593 -21.75 15.14 2.75
C GLY A 593 -20.78 15.16 1.58
N LEU A 594 -19.81 16.07 1.64
CA LEU A 594 -18.69 16.13 0.72
C LEU A 594 -17.49 15.35 1.28
N SER A 595 -16.98 14.39 0.51
CA SER A 595 -15.69 13.75 0.76
C SER A 595 -14.72 14.08 -0.39
N MET A 596 -13.51 14.55 -0.08
CA MET A 596 -12.57 15.02 -1.12
C MET A 596 -11.12 14.95 -0.66
N ILE A 597 -10.18 14.79 -1.60
CA ILE A 597 -8.75 15.07 -1.44
C ILE A 597 -8.30 16.16 -2.41
N TYR A 598 -7.43 17.07 -1.95
CA TYR A 598 -6.88 18.15 -2.77
C TYR A 598 -5.51 18.60 -2.23
N PRO A 599 -4.62 19.22 -3.03
CA PRO A 599 -3.45 19.92 -2.52
C PRO A 599 -3.86 20.95 -1.46
N ASN A 600 -3.26 20.90 -0.27
CA ASN A 600 -3.64 21.75 0.85
C ASN A 600 -3.29 23.21 0.53
N PRO A 601 -4.24 24.16 0.51
CA PRO A 601 -3.95 25.57 0.27
C PRO A 601 -3.02 26.22 1.31
N LEU A 602 -2.86 25.61 2.49
CA LEU A 602 -1.90 26.05 3.51
C LEU A 602 -0.50 25.44 3.31
N ASN A 603 -0.39 24.36 2.54
CA ASN A 603 0.87 23.72 2.16
C ASN A 603 0.65 22.83 0.90
N PRO A 604 0.90 23.37 -0.30
CA PRO A 604 0.68 22.65 -1.57
C PRO A 604 1.39 21.30 -1.71
N ASN A 605 2.42 21.04 -0.89
CA ASN A 605 3.17 19.79 -0.87
C ASN A 605 2.53 18.68 -0.01
N ARG A 606 1.32 18.93 0.50
CA ARG A 606 0.54 18.05 1.37
C ARG A 606 -0.92 18.04 0.93
N TYR A 607 -1.66 17.05 1.42
CA TYR A 607 -3.09 16.98 1.19
C TYR A 607 -3.91 17.68 2.25
N VAL A 608 -5.05 18.21 1.83
CA VAL A 608 -6.24 18.31 2.66
C VAL A 608 -7.22 17.22 2.22
N VAL A 609 -7.80 16.52 3.18
CA VAL A 609 -8.89 15.56 2.98
C VAL A 609 -10.11 16.05 3.76
N ILE A 610 -11.29 16.02 3.15
CA ILE A 610 -12.55 16.49 3.74
C ILE A 610 -13.44 15.29 4.06
N ASN A 611 -13.97 15.21 5.28
CA ASN A 611 -14.94 14.22 5.78
C ASN A 611 -14.74 12.79 5.24
N SER A 612 -13.51 12.28 5.31
CA SER A 612 -13.21 10.93 4.86
C SER A 612 -12.00 10.35 5.57
N GLY A 613 -12.04 9.04 5.80
CA GLY A 613 -10.88 8.21 6.08
C GLY A 613 -10.45 7.46 4.82
N HIS A 614 -9.82 6.29 4.98
CA HIS A 614 -9.77 5.34 3.87
C HIS A 614 -11.20 4.96 3.45
N THR A 615 -11.40 4.68 2.17
CA THR A 615 -12.74 4.61 1.56
C THR A 615 -13.31 3.19 1.48
N PHE A 616 -12.48 2.18 1.67
CA PHE A 616 -12.90 0.79 1.93
C PHE A 616 -13.16 0.60 3.42
N HIS A 617 -14.10 -0.28 3.77
CA HIS A 617 -14.60 -0.43 5.15
C HIS A 617 -14.47 -1.86 5.66
N GLU A 618 -14.87 -2.09 6.92
CA GLU A 618 -14.79 -3.38 7.60
C GLU A 618 -15.21 -4.61 6.75
N PRO A 619 -16.29 -4.57 5.94
CA PRO A 619 -16.64 -5.69 5.05
C PRO A 619 -15.52 -6.06 4.07
N ASP A 620 -14.79 -5.07 3.55
CA ASP A 620 -13.70 -5.26 2.59
C ASP A 620 -12.47 -5.92 3.24
N PHE A 621 -12.14 -5.53 4.49
CA PHE A 621 -11.06 -6.17 5.26
C PHE A 621 -11.38 -7.62 5.63
N LYS A 622 -12.65 -7.92 5.92
CA LYS A 622 -13.12 -9.27 6.20
C LYS A 622 -13.12 -10.14 4.94
N ASN A 623 -13.41 -9.56 3.78
CA ASN A 623 -13.40 -10.25 2.50
C ASN A 623 -11.96 -10.45 1.98
N SER A 624 -11.79 -10.88 0.73
CA SER A 624 -10.50 -10.97 0.06
C SER A 624 -9.77 -9.61 0.04
N ASN A 625 -8.45 -9.62 0.19
CA ASN A 625 -7.65 -8.39 0.12
C ASN A 625 -7.67 -7.71 -1.25
N SER A 626 -8.15 -8.39 -2.30
CA SER A 626 -8.42 -7.78 -3.61
C SER A 626 -9.51 -6.70 -3.53
N TRP A 627 -10.38 -6.70 -2.51
CA TRP A 627 -11.40 -5.66 -2.27
C TRP A 627 -10.84 -4.38 -1.65
N LEU A 628 -9.56 -4.34 -1.27
CA LEU A 628 -8.92 -3.15 -0.70
C LEU A 628 -8.48 -2.21 -1.84
N PHE A 629 -9.43 -1.53 -2.47
CA PHE A 629 -9.24 -0.52 -3.50
C PHE A 629 -10.17 0.68 -3.25
N PRO A 630 -9.91 1.86 -3.86
CA PRO A 630 -10.67 3.08 -3.58
C PRO A 630 -12.16 2.93 -3.93
N ARG A 631 -13.05 3.38 -3.04
CA ARG A 631 -14.51 3.34 -3.23
C ARG A 631 -15.11 4.64 -3.76
N LEU A 632 -14.45 5.77 -3.49
CA LEU A 632 -14.95 7.11 -3.86
C LEU A 632 -14.20 7.68 -5.07
N GLY A 633 -12.89 7.85 -5.00
CA GLY A 633 -12.13 8.60 -6.01
C GLY A 633 -11.44 9.80 -5.36
N ASP A 634 -11.24 10.87 -6.11
CA ASP A 634 -10.66 12.11 -5.56
C ASP A 634 -11.72 12.95 -4.84
N ILE A 635 -12.97 12.85 -5.27
CA ILE A 635 -14.09 13.62 -4.72
C ILE A 635 -15.39 12.83 -4.85
N ALA A 636 -16.27 12.94 -3.85
CA ALA A 636 -17.59 12.34 -3.85
C ALA A 636 -18.59 13.14 -3.03
N VAL A 637 -19.85 13.09 -3.44
CA VAL A 637 -21.00 13.52 -2.65
C VAL A 637 -21.80 12.29 -2.22
N GLN A 638 -21.97 12.14 -0.91
CA GLN A 638 -22.62 11.00 -0.29
C GLN A 638 -23.91 11.47 0.38
N ALA A 639 -25.05 10.89 0.01
CA ALA A 639 -26.25 11.07 0.83
C ALA A 639 -26.12 10.20 2.07
N PHE A 640 -26.50 10.74 3.22
CA PHE A 640 -26.47 10.02 4.48
C PHE A 640 -27.81 10.12 5.20
N SER A 641 -28.15 9.05 5.93
CA SER A 641 -29.30 9.05 6.82
C SER A 641 -28.99 8.23 8.05
N ARG A 642 -29.42 8.71 9.23
CA ARG A 642 -29.24 7.97 10.47
C ARG A 642 -30.08 6.70 10.44
N ASN A 643 -29.46 5.56 10.74
CA ASN A 643 -30.15 4.26 10.73
C ASN A 643 -30.59 3.83 12.13
N LYS A 644 -31.39 2.75 12.18
CA LYS A 644 -31.99 2.24 13.44
C LYS A 644 -30.95 1.75 14.46
N SER A 645 -29.75 1.35 14.01
CA SER A 645 -28.66 0.92 14.89
C SER A 645 -27.83 2.08 15.44
N GLY A 646 -28.19 3.33 15.13
CA GLY A 646 -27.51 4.54 15.59
C GLY A 646 -26.29 4.94 14.77
N GLY A 647 -26.00 4.22 13.67
CA GLY A 647 -25.01 4.60 12.66
C GLY A 647 -25.65 5.37 11.50
N TYR A 648 -24.97 5.34 10.35
CA TYR A 648 -25.43 5.99 9.12
C TYR A 648 -25.47 5.01 7.96
N ASP A 649 -26.53 5.11 7.15
CA ASP A 649 -26.57 4.54 5.81
C ASP A 649 -26.04 5.60 4.85
N GLU A 650 -25.10 5.20 3.99
CA GLU A 650 -24.43 6.09 3.03
C GLU A 650 -24.68 5.60 1.60
N SER A 651 -24.95 6.52 0.67
CA SER A 651 -25.02 6.22 -0.75
C SER A 651 -24.30 7.27 -1.59
N ILE A 652 -23.42 6.80 -2.49
CA ILE A 652 -22.68 7.68 -3.41
C ILE A 652 -23.67 8.24 -4.43
N LYS A 653 -23.93 9.54 -4.38
CA LYS A 653 -24.79 10.24 -5.36
C LYS A 653 -24.00 10.70 -6.57
N TRP A 654 -22.73 11.03 -6.35
CA TRP A 654 -21.78 11.36 -7.40
C TRP A 654 -20.36 11.16 -6.87
N ALA A 655 -19.45 10.72 -7.74
CA ALA A 655 -18.03 10.64 -7.42
C ALA A 655 -17.20 10.74 -8.69
N GLY A 656 -16.00 11.29 -8.57
CA GLY A 656 -15.14 11.62 -9.70
C GLY A 656 -13.65 11.58 -9.36
N LEU A 657 -12.87 11.70 -10.42
CA LEU A 657 -11.41 11.85 -10.39
C LEU A 657 -11.08 13.20 -11.00
N PHE A 658 -10.20 13.95 -10.37
CA PHE A 658 -9.59 15.12 -11.00
C PHE A 658 -8.57 14.67 -12.04
N ASP A 659 -8.41 15.48 -13.07
CA ASP A 659 -7.34 15.32 -14.06
C ASP A 659 -5.95 15.62 -13.48
N SER A 660 -4.94 15.63 -14.34
CA SER A 660 -3.54 15.87 -13.95
C SER A 660 -3.30 17.29 -13.40
N ALA A 661 -4.19 18.25 -13.64
CA ALA A 661 -4.13 19.62 -13.12
C ALA A 661 -5.10 19.85 -11.95
N TRP A 662 -5.63 18.78 -11.35
CA TRP A 662 -6.64 18.82 -10.29
C TRP A 662 -7.98 19.47 -10.68
N GLN A 663 -8.32 19.46 -11.96
CA GLN A 663 -9.59 20.00 -12.46
C GLN A 663 -10.62 18.88 -12.63
N LEU A 664 -11.89 19.21 -12.41
CA LEU A 664 -12.98 18.33 -12.80
C LEU A 664 -13.18 18.46 -14.30
N ALA A 665 -13.37 17.34 -14.99
CA ALA A 665 -13.79 17.39 -16.37
C ALA A 665 -15.09 18.20 -16.47
N ASP A 666 -15.13 19.17 -17.38
CA ASP A 666 -16.38 19.85 -17.73
C ASP A 666 -17.42 18.78 -18.08
N PRO A 667 -18.69 18.94 -17.65
CA PRO A 667 -19.74 18.03 -18.06
C PRO A 667 -19.80 18.07 -19.59
N LYS A 668 -19.26 17.04 -20.24
CA LYS A 668 -19.35 16.90 -21.70
C LYS A 668 -20.82 17.13 -22.07
N PRO A 669 -21.14 18.02 -23.01
CA PRO A 669 -22.49 18.11 -23.53
C PRO A 669 -22.90 16.70 -23.95
N LYS A 670 -24.08 16.24 -23.51
CA LYS A 670 -24.60 14.91 -23.86
C LYS A 670 -24.63 14.80 -25.38
N ASP A 671 -23.63 14.13 -25.94
CA ASP A 671 -23.59 13.84 -27.35
C ASP A 671 -24.69 12.81 -27.61
N LYS A 672 -25.74 13.21 -28.31
CA LYS A 672 -26.90 12.36 -28.65
C LYS A 672 -26.56 11.33 -29.74
N SER A 673 -25.28 11.12 -30.05
CA SER A 673 -24.83 10.33 -31.19
C SER A 673 -24.26 8.94 -30.83
N GLU A 674 -23.88 8.67 -29.58
CA GLU A 674 -23.34 7.35 -29.19
C GLU A 674 -24.46 6.36 -28.80
N SER A 675 -25.34 6.08 -29.74
CA SER A 675 -26.17 4.86 -29.74
C SER A 675 -26.13 4.21 -31.12
N LYS A 676 -24.92 3.84 -31.57
CA LYS A 676 -24.68 2.78 -32.55
C LYS A 676 -23.18 2.61 -32.76
N ASN A 677 -22.75 1.35 -32.68
CA ASN A 677 -21.45 0.80 -33.04
C ASN A 677 -20.34 0.95 -32.00
N GLU A 678 -20.15 -0.11 -31.22
CA GLU A 678 -18.80 -0.68 -30.98
C GLU A 678 -18.94 -2.11 -30.41
N THR A 679 -19.09 -3.05 -31.33
CA THR A 679 -18.65 -4.44 -31.16
C THR A 679 -17.46 -4.63 -32.09
N GLY A 680 -16.25 -4.80 -31.55
CA GLY A 680 -15.08 -5.29 -32.27
C GLY A 680 -13.79 -4.49 -32.04
N GLU A 681 -12.98 -4.90 -31.06
CA GLU A 681 -11.60 -5.42 -31.21
C GLU A 681 -10.88 -5.57 -29.85
#